data_AF-A0A7W0TNT4-F1
#
_entry.id   AF-A0A7W0TNT4-F1
#
_cell.length_a   1.000
_cell.length_b   1.000
_cell.length_c   1.000
_cell.angle_alpha   90.00
_cell.angle_beta   90.00
_cell.angle_gamma   90.00
#
_symmetry.space_group_name_H-M   'P 1'
#
loop_
_entity.id
_entity.type
_entity.pdbx_description
1 polymer ?
#
loop_
_entity_poly.entity_id
_entity_poly.type
_entity_poly.pdbx_seq_one_letter_code
_entity_poly.pdbx_strand_id
1 'polypeptide(L)'
;MTETSLAEARNSTRGNSTSGDDSTAGRRRSMRMGTACGAATLLTSAALLPVFVNRGWLPSVVAIVATVTVTGIGVRALPRGAGLAPLAQLLAAFIMMNLIFAQHLTLGVIPTPGSARDLSAVLGEGLLDLQSQAAPALLLDGLVALTTLAIGFMAILVEFLAIRLRRAALGGLALLVIYLVPVATLVGSISLVSFIGPALGYLVLLYADGRDGLTRWGRTVTSGGHRTLPGLVTAGQVAVGALGLGLVLPLVIPTWPEGLLGQQFGGGRGPGPGTSLSPLARLQGELTLPETRDLLRVETNVDDPYYLRSLSLDTYGPDGWSLANLDSQVQVAENGLLVRLPGPQVLRPVTADITVLDHDDRFLPVFSSPVSVQVAGDWRFDESSGTVFSRDDTTGGLEYSVRALEPQPTATQLSRAPDLDPDNPLQVAFTALPTGLDPSVAVLVDSLVAAAGAGGPYERALSINNYLTDSANGFLYSLTTEPGTSGDDLVNFLQNKRGYCEQYAAAMAVMLRAAGVPARVVLGYTPGTFEDGVWTVTTDDAHAWVEAYISGVGWMPFDPTPIGPGRAVELSYAPRADSVSDQAQPSAAPSVPAGQLPGGQQNPFDETLSDPNTLNRTAEQDSFDWVPIAIGGAALLVIVLLLTPAAIRIRTRLVRTRLVGRSRAVPSAHAAWDELLDTATDLGLTSRQDETPRMLARRLARDAMFDAESAVAVRDIALAEERARYAPESIALSRSVDLAPPLRSARRALGRHAGRQQRL
;
A
#
# COMPACT_ATOMS: atom_id res chain seq x y z
N MET A 1 77.61 5.37 7.85
CA MET A 1 76.32 6.07 7.69
C MET A 1 75.65 5.53 6.43
N THR A 2 75.31 4.23 6.41
CA THR A 2 74.04 3.59 6.83
C THR A 2 72.89 3.84 5.83
N GLU A 3 72.51 2.75 5.16
CA GLU A 3 71.42 2.57 4.19
C GLU A 3 70.03 3.04 4.67
N THR A 4 69.90 3.43 5.94
CA THR A 4 68.72 4.09 6.52
C THR A 4 68.44 5.48 5.93
N SER A 5 69.43 6.19 5.39
CA SER A 5 69.21 7.54 4.83
C SER A 5 68.50 7.54 3.45
N LEU A 6 68.58 6.45 2.68
CA LEU A 6 67.92 6.34 1.38
C LEU A 6 66.47 5.85 1.46
N ALA A 7 66.07 5.25 2.59
CA ALA A 7 64.69 4.84 2.86
C ALA A 7 63.80 6.02 3.31
N GLU A 8 64.36 6.99 4.03
CA GLU A 8 63.62 8.18 4.50
C GLU A 8 63.34 9.19 3.37
N ALA A 9 64.22 9.31 2.38
CA ALA A 9 64.01 10.18 1.22
C ALA A 9 62.95 9.66 0.24
N ARG A 10 62.58 8.37 0.34
CA ARG A 10 61.61 7.73 -0.56
C ARG A 10 60.18 7.72 -0.02
N ASN A 11 60.00 8.09 1.26
CA ASN A 11 58.69 8.07 1.91
C ASN A 11 58.05 9.47 2.08
N SER A 12 58.77 10.57 1.80
CA SER A 12 58.22 11.93 1.85
C SER A 12 57.67 12.45 0.52
N THR A 13 57.83 11.70 -0.59
CA THR A 13 57.40 12.08 -1.95
C THR A 13 56.07 11.43 -2.39
N ARG A 14 55.24 11.02 -1.42
CA ARG A 14 53.89 10.47 -1.68
C ARG A 14 52.75 11.31 -1.10
N GLY A 15 53.03 12.55 -0.72
CA GLY A 15 52.03 13.49 -0.27
C GLY A 15 51.78 14.57 -1.31
N ASN A 16 50.51 14.74 -1.69
CA ASN A 16 49.92 16.05 -2.01
C ASN A 16 49.95 16.61 -3.45
N SER A 17 49.72 15.80 -4.50
CA SER A 17 49.49 16.35 -5.85
C SER A 17 48.28 15.81 -6.63
N THR A 18 47.21 15.33 -5.96
CA THR A 18 46.00 14.82 -6.66
C THR A 18 44.66 15.38 -6.14
N SER A 19 44.64 16.32 -5.20
CA SER A 19 43.38 16.70 -4.51
C SER A 19 42.43 17.61 -5.29
N GLY A 20 42.88 18.25 -6.37
CA GLY A 20 42.08 19.22 -7.13
C GLY A 20 41.08 18.55 -8.09
N ASP A 21 41.57 17.65 -8.93
CA ASP A 21 40.81 17.03 -10.04
C ASP A 21 39.88 15.90 -9.56
N ASP A 22 40.27 15.17 -8.50
CA ASP A 22 39.42 14.15 -7.87
C ASP A 22 38.16 14.74 -7.21
N SER A 23 38.22 16.01 -6.78
CA SER A 23 37.13 16.64 -6.02
C SER A 23 35.94 17.06 -6.89
N THR A 24 36.19 17.43 -8.15
CA THR A 24 35.16 17.86 -9.11
C THR A 24 34.52 16.66 -9.80
N ALA A 25 35.33 15.65 -10.17
CA ALA A 25 34.87 14.38 -10.70
C ALA A 25 34.02 13.61 -9.66
N GLY A 26 34.47 13.55 -8.41
CA GLY A 26 33.72 12.93 -7.31
C GLY A 26 32.38 13.61 -7.02
N ARG A 27 32.29 14.94 -7.19
CA ARG A 27 31.05 15.69 -6.96
C ARG A 27 30.03 15.50 -8.08
N ARG A 28 30.46 15.52 -9.35
CA ARG A 28 29.60 15.21 -10.51
C ARG A 28 29.07 13.77 -10.43
N ARG A 29 29.90 12.83 -9.97
CA ARG A 29 29.51 11.45 -9.73
C ARG A 29 28.39 11.32 -8.70
N SER A 30 28.57 11.96 -7.54
CA SER A 30 27.57 11.95 -6.47
C SER A 30 26.22 12.55 -6.89
N MET A 31 26.23 13.57 -7.75
CA MET A 31 25.01 14.17 -8.30
C MET A 31 24.25 13.20 -9.20
N ARG A 32 24.95 12.56 -10.15
CA ARG A 32 24.36 11.61 -11.10
C ARG A 32 23.77 10.37 -10.41
N MET A 33 24.52 9.81 -9.45
CA MET A 33 24.03 8.67 -8.68
C MET A 33 22.81 9.06 -7.83
N GLY A 34 22.79 10.26 -7.23
CA GLY A 34 21.64 10.77 -6.49
C GLY A 34 20.39 10.88 -7.36
N THR A 35 20.50 11.46 -8.55
CA THR A 35 19.37 11.52 -9.50
C THR A 35 18.89 10.14 -9.96
N ALA A 36 19.81 9.18 -10.13
CA ALA A 36 19.45 7.82 -10.50
C ALA A 36 18.69 7.11 -9.37
N CYS A 37 19.06 7.31 -8.11
CA CYS A 37 18.35 6.76 -6.95
C CYS A 37 16.93 7.31 -6.83
N GLY A 38 16.76 8.63 -7.00
CA GLY A 38 15.44 9.26 -6.99
C GLY A 38 14.54 8.75 -8.13
N ALA A 39 15.06 8.70 -9.35
CA ALA A 39 14.34 8.16 -10.51
C ALA A 39 13.97 6.68 -10.33
N ALA A 40 14.89 5.86 -9.80
CA ALA A 40 14.64 4.45 -9.53
C ALA A 40 13.52 4.25 -8.51
N THR A 41 13.49 5.06 -7.45
CA THR A 41 12.45 4.99 -6.41
C THR A 41 11.08 5.40 -6.96
N LEU A 42 11.00 6.47 -7.77
CA LEU A 42 9.75 6.89 -8.41
C LEU A 42 9.22 5.84 -9.40
N LEU A 43 10.09 5.29 -10.24
CA LEU A 43 9.69 4.22 -11.17
C LEU A 43 9.19 2.98 -10.42
N THR A 44 9.81 2.66 -9.28
CA THR A 44 9.39 1.53 -8.44
C THR A 44 8.05 1.80 -7.75
N SER A 45 7.78 3.04 -7.33
CA SER A 45 6.47 3.37 -6.73
C SER A 45 5.29 3.13 -7.67
N ALA A 46 5.49 3.10 -8.99
CA ALA A 46 4.43 2.73 -9.94
C ALA A 46 3.89 1.30 -9.70
N ALA A 47 4.62 0.44 -8.99
CA ALA A 47 4.13 -0.86 -8.54
C ALA A 47 2.87 -0.76 -7.67
N LEU A 48 2.69 0.35 -6.94
CA LEU A 48 1.56 0.60 -6.04
C LEU A 48 0.31 1.13 -6.75
N LEU A 49 0.36 1.39 -8.06
CA LEU A 49 -0.81 1.86 -8.82
C LEU A 49 -2.08 1.00 -8.63
N PRO A 50 -2.03 -0.34 -8.71
CA PRO A 50 -3.20 -1.18 -8.46
C PRO A 50 -3.59 -1.31 -6.98
N VAL A 51 -2.75 -0.85 -6.03
CA VAL A 51 -3.06 -0.93 -4.59
C VAL A 51 -4.08 0.13 -4.18
N PHE A 52 -4.20 1.23 -4.94
CA PHE A 52 -5.12 2.33 -4.65
C PHE A 52 -6.18 2.47 -5.74
N VAL A 53 -7.41 2.84 -5.35
CA VAL A 53 -8.52 3.08 -6.29
C VAL A 53 -8.22 4.22 -7.28
N ASN A 54 -7.50 5.26 -6.84
CA ASN A 54 -7.14 6.39 -7.69
C ASN A 54 -5.67 6.87 -7.50
N ARG A 55 -5.25 7.85 -8.30
CA ARG A 55 -3.85 8.33 -8.39
C ARG A 55 -3.53 9.53 -7.48
N GLY A 56 -4.43 9.91 -6.57
CA GLY A 56 -4.28 11.07 -5.70
C GLY A 56 -3.09 11.02 -4.73
N TRP A 57 -2.53 9.83 -4.48
CA TRP A 57 -1.35 9.63 -3.63
C TRP A 57 -0.02 9.97 -4.34
N LEU A 58 0.00 9.95 -5.69
CA LEU A 58 1.23 10.13 -6.49
C LEU A 58 1.93 11.48 -6.23
N PRO A 59 1.23 12.62 -6.15
CA PRO A 59 1.89 13.90 -5.93
C PRO A 59 2.68 13.95 -4.61
N SER A 60 2.12 13.44 -3.51
CA SER A 60 2.79 13.38 -2.20
C SER A 60 4.08 12.55 -2.28
N VAL A 61 4.02 11.42 -2.99
CA VAL A 61 5.18 10.55 -3.24
C VAL A 61 6.23 11.22 -4.13
N VAL A 62 5.82 11.90 -5.20
CA VAL A 62 6.75 12.66 -6.05
C VAL A 62 7.45 13.75 -5.24
N ALA A 63 6.68 14.46 -4.40
CA ALA A 63 7.17 15.57 -3.61
C ALA A 63 8.17 15.11 -2.53
N ILE A 64 7.92 13.99 -1.84
CA ILE A 64 8.85 13.45 -0.84
C ILE A 64 10.15 12.93 -1.49
N VAL A 65 10.06 12.20 -2.62
CA VAL A 65 11.25 11.66 -3.29
C VAL A 65 12.10 12.78 -3.90
N ALA A 66 11.46 13.81 -4.47
CA ALA A 66 12.17 14.99 -4.96
C ALA A 66 12.90 15.72 -3.82
N THR A 67 12.23 15.89 -2.66
CA THR A 67 12.80 16.53 -1.47
C THR A 67 14.02 15.76 -0.95
N VAL A 68 13.93 14.44 -0.86
CA VAL A 68 15.04 13.56 -0.45
C VAL A 68 16.22 13.68 -1.43
N THR A 69 15.94 13.59 -2.72
CA THR A 69 16.97 13.63 -3.79
C THR A 69 17.70 14.97 -3.81
N VAL A 70 16.97 16.08 -3.74
CA VAL A 70 17.52 17.44 -3.83
C VAL A 70 18.32 17.78 -2.58
N THR A 71 17.80 17.43 -1.41
CA THR A 71 18.53 17.58 -0.14
C THR A 71 19.82 16.78 -0.14
N GLY A 72 19.77 15.52 -0.58
CA GLY A 72 20.94 14.65 -0.69
C GLY A 72 22.02 15.21 -1.61
N ILE A 73 21.63 15.70 -2.79
CA ILE A 73 22.53 16.36 -3.74
C ILE A 73 23.12 17.66 -3.16
N GLY A 74 22.28 18.51 -2.57
CA GLY A 74 22.68 19.81 -2.03
C GLY A 74 23.66 19.69 -0.86
N VAL A 75 23.38 18.80 0.08
CA VAL A 75 24.23 18.57 1.26
C VAL A 75 25.58 17.98 0.84
N ARG A 76 25.62 17.07 -0.14
CA ARG A 76 26.88 16.50 -0.65
C ARG A 76 27.69 17.47 -1.50
N ALA A 77 27.12 18.58 -1.95
CA ALA A 77 27.90 19.66 -2.57
C ALA A 77 28.77 20.41 -1.56
N LEU A 78 28.51 20.26 -0.25
CA LEU A 78 29.30 20.86 0.82
C LEU A 78 30.52 19.99 1.18
N PRO A 79 31.71 20.58 1.47
CA PRO A 79 32.97 19.86 1.70
C PRO A 79 32.97 18.81 2.83
N ARG A 80 32.03 18.89 3.77
CA ARG A 80 31.88 17.95 4.90
C ARG A 80 30.47 17.33 5.01
N GLY A 81 29.60 17.60 4.03
CA GLY A 81 28.18 17.23 4.13
C GLY A 81 27.88 15.75 3.89
N ALA A 82 28.82 14.98 3.33
CA ALA A 82 28.55 13.59 2.95
C ALA A 82 28.17 12.65 4.12
N GLY A 83 28.62 12.95 5.35
CA GLY A 83 28.20 12.20 6.55
C GLY A 83 26.87 12.65 7.13
N LEU A 84 26.47 13.91 6.87
CA LEU A 84 25.24 14.51 7.40
C LEU A 84 24.06 14.40 6.42
N ALA A 85 24.30 13.91 5.20
CA ALA A 85 23.27 13.75 4.17
C ALA A 85 22.01 12.99 4.65
N PRO A 86 22.09 11.78 5.25
CA PRO A 86 20.88 11.07 5.67
C PRO A 86 20.12 11.81 6.77
N LEU A 87 20.80 12.46 7.72
CA LEU A 87 20.17 13.27 8.77
C LEU A 87 19.45 14.48 8.18
N ALA A 88 20.07 15.17 7.23
CA ALA A 88 19.45 16.29 6.54
C ALA A 88 18.25 15.84 5.69
N GLN A 89 18.32 14.67 5.06
CA GLN A 89 17.21 14.10 4.30
C GLN A 89 16.05 13.69 5.19
N LEU A 90 16.30 13.09 6.36
CA LEU A 90 15.27 12.80 7.36
C LEU A 90 14.59 14.08 7.87
N LEU A 91 15.37 15.11 8.16
CA LEU A 91 14.81 16.41 8.57
C LEU A 91 13.97 17.05 7.47
N ALA A 92 14.46 17.04 6.22
CA ALA A 92 13.72 17.58 5.08
C ALA A 92 12.44 16.77 4.79
N ALA A 93 12.50 15.44 4.91
CA ALA A 93 11.34 14.57 4.78
C ALA A 93 10.31 14.83 5.88
N PHE A 94 10.74 15.04 7.12
CA PHE A 94 9.86 15.40 8.23
C PHE A 94 9.17 16.75 8.00
N ILE A 95 9.90 17.77 7.56
CA ILE A 95 9.33 19.09 7.20
C ILE A 95 8.32 18.91 6.07
N MET A 96 8.66 18.16 5.03
CA MET A 96 7.76 17.90 3.91
C MET A 96 6.49 17.16 4.32
N MET A 97 6.61 16.19 5.23
CA MET A 97 5.45 15.46 5.74
C MET A 97 4.51 16.38 6.52
N ASN A 98 5.05 17.29 7.34
CA ASN A 98 4.25 18.28 8.04
C ASN A 98 3.60 19.28 7.07
N LEU A 99 4.30 19.68 6.00
CA LEU A 99 3.76 20.58 4.98
C LEU A 99 2.57 20.00 4.22
N ILE A 100 2.55 18.68 4.02
CA ILE A 100 1.49 18.00 3.26
C ILE A 100 0.32 17.62 4.16
N PHE A 101 0.59 17.11 5.37
CA PHE A 101 -0.43 16.44 6.20
C PHE A 101 -0.77 17.14 7.53
N ALA A 102 -0.05 18.19 7.93
CA ALA A 102 -0.34 18.88 9.19
C ALA A 102 -1.08 20.20 8.96
N GLN A 103 -2.03 20.51 9.85
CA GLN A 103 -2.83 21.74 9.79
C GLN A 103 -2.15 22.91 10.51
N HIS A 104 -1.38 22.64 11.58
CA HIS A 104 -0.82 23.67 12.46
C HIS A 104 0.66 24.03 12.21
N LEU A 105 0.96 24.74 11.12
CA LEU A 105 2.32 25.21 10.78
C LEU A 105 2.56 26.66 11.20
N THR A 106 3.73 26.96 11.79
CA THR A 106 4.18 28.35 11.99
C THR A 106 4.71 28.95 10.69
N LEU A 107 4.22 30.13 10.30
CA LEU A 107 4.56 30.80 9.03
C LEU A 107 4.31 29.94 7.77
N GLY A 108 3.47 28.89 7.88
CA GLY A 108 3.17 27.95 6.80
C GLY A 108 4.31 27.01 6.40
N VAL A 109 5.47 27.03 7.08
CA VAL A 109 6.66 26.23 6.68
C VAL A 109 7.39 25.58 7.85
N ILE A 110 7.33 26.13 9.06
CA ILE A 110 8.12 25.64 10.20
C ILE A 110 7.27 24.69 11.03
N PRO A 111 7.70 23.42 11.22
CA PRO A 111 7.01 22.46 12.08
C PRO A 111 6.93 22.96 13.52
N THR A 112 5.76 22.79 14.13
CA THR A 112 5.51 23.11 15.53
C THR A 112 5.29 21.82 16.33
N PRO A 113 5.34 21.87 17.66
CA PRO A 113 4.86 20.75 18.47
C PRO A 113 3.41 20.36 18.17
N GLY A 114 2.57 21.30 17.70
CA GLY A 114 1.21 21.04 17.24
C GLY A 114 1.17 20.25 15.92
N SER A 115 1.93 20.68 14.91
CA SER A 115 2.00 19.96 13.62
C SER A 115 2.53 18.53 13.76
N ALA A 116 3.45 18.31 14.71
CA ALA A 116 3.94 16.97 15.03
C ALA A 116 2.84 16.06 15.61
N ARG A 117 1.90 16.63 16.39
CA ARG A 117 0.74 15.90 16.90
C ARG A 117 -0.26 15.60 15.79
N ASP A 118 -0.56 16.58 14.94
CA ASP A 118 -1.43 16.37 13.76
C ASP A 118 -0.88 15.24 12.88
N LEU A 119 0.42 15.30 12.56
CA LEU A 119 1.06 14.25 11.76
C LEU A 119 1.01 12.89 12.47
N SER A 120 1.22 12.83 13.79
CA SER A 120 1.11 11.57 14.53
C SER A 120 -0.32 11.02 14.57
N ALA A 121 -1.34 11.90 14.58
CA ALA A 121 -2.73 11.51 14.52
C ALA A 121 -3.08 10.92 13.14
N VAL A 122 -2.71 11.62 12.06
CA VAL A 122 -2.90 11.15 10.68
C VAL A 122 -2.17 9.82 10.43
N LEU A 123 -0.94 9.67 10.92
CA LEU A 123 -0.22 8.39 10.82
C LEU A 123 -0.89 7.29 11.66
N GLY A 124 -1.46 7.63 12.83
CA GLY A 124 -2.21 6.71 13.68
C GLY A 124 -3.50 6.22 13.01
N GLU A 125 -4.26 7.13 12.41
CA GLU A 125 -5.44 6.82 11.58
C GLU A 125 -5.05 5.93 10.41
N GLY A 126 -3.96 6.24 9.71
CA GLY A 126 -3.46 5.39 8.63
C GLY A 126 -3.10 3.96 9.05
N LEU A 127 -2.64 3.75 10.29
CA LEU A 127 -2.36 2.41 10.80
C LEU A 127 -3.64 1.62 11.04
N LEU A 128 -4.73 2.29 11.43
CA LEU A 128 -6.04 1.69 11.57
C LEU A 128 -6.65 1.40 10.18
N ASP A 129 -6.49 2.32 9.23
CA ASP A 129 -6.92 2.15 7.83
C ASP A 129 -6.25 0.94 7.16
N LEU A 130 -4.95 0.72 7.44
CA LEU A 130 -4.21 -0.46 6.98
C LEU A 130 -4.78 -1.78 7.51
N GLN A 131 -5.46 -1.76 8.65
CA GLN A 131 -6.07 -2.93 9.27
C GLN A 131 -7.51 -3.15 8.81
N SER A 132 -8.22 -2.09 8.42
CA SER A 132 -9.63 -2.15 8.01
C SER A 132 -9.84 -2.33 6.51
N GLN A 133 -8.88 -1.94 5.66
CA GLN A 133 -9.05 -1.97 4.20
C GLN A 133 -8.35 -3.14 3.52
N ALA A 134 -9.05 -3.76 2.56
CA ALA A 134 -8.47 -4.68 1.58
C ALA A 134 -8.06 -3.90 0.30
N ALA A 135 -7.11 -4.45 -0.46
CA ALA A 135 -6.75 -3.86 -1.76
C ALA A 135 -7.84 -4.15 -2.81
N PRO A 136 -8.22 -3.18 -3.67
CA PRO A 136 -7.68 -1.82 -3.80
C PRO A 136 -8.20 -0.87 -2.70
N ALA A 137 -7.28 -0.22 -1.99
CA ALA A 137 -7.59 0.65 -0.87
C ALA A 137 -8.09 2.05 -1.31
N LEU A 138 -8.97 2.63 -0.51
CA LEU A 138 -9.46 4.00 -0.66
C LEU A 138 -8.36 5.00 -0.29
N LEU A 139 -8.41 6.21 -0.86
CA LEU A 139 -7.45 7.27 -0.54
C LEU A 139 -7.90 8.05 0.68
N LEU A 140 -7.65 7.48 1.85
CA LEU A 140 -7.72 8.20 3.11
C LEU A 140 -6.37 8.88 3.39
N ASP A 141 -6.41 10.07 3.98
CA ASP A 141 -5.22 10.89 4.24
C ASP A 141 -4.18 10.15 5.09
N GLY A 142 -4.63 9.33 6.04
CA GLY A 142 -3.76 8.50 6.87
C GLY A 142 -2.96 7.47 6.08
N LEU A 143 -3.62 6.72 5.20
CA LEU A 143 -2.99 5.71 4.35
C LEU A 143 -2.02 6.35 3.32
N VAL A 144 -2.38 7.51 2.76
CA VAL A 144 -1.51 8.29 1.86
C VAL A 144 -0.28 8.82 2.61
N ALA A 145 -0.43 9.28 3.86
CA ALA A 145 0.67 9.72 4.70
C ALA A 145 1.65 8.58 5.00
N LEU A 146 1.15 7.39 5.36
CA LEU A 146 1.99 6.22 5.61
C LEU A 146 2.74 5.76 4.36
N THR A 147 2.06 5.72 3.22
CA THR A 147 2.68 5.35 1.93
C THR A 147 3.77 6.34 1.55
N THR A 148 3.51 7.64 1.72
CA THR A 148 4.48 8.71 1.47
C THR A 148 5.68 8.60 2.41
N LEU A 149 5.45 8.29 3.70
CA LEU A 149 6.50 8.08 4.70
C LEU A 149 7.38 6.87 4.34
N ALA A 150 6.76 5.73 4.02
CA ALA A 150 7.46 4.50 3.65
C ALA A 150 8.32 4.69 2.40
N ILE A 151 7.78 5.31 1.34
CA ILE A 151 8.54 5.57 0.11
C ILE A 151 9.64 6.60 0.34
N GLY A 152 9.39 7.64 1.14
CA GLY A 152 10.42 8.61 1.54
C GLY A 152 11.58 7.95 2.28
N PHE A 153 11.28 7.04 3.22
CA PHE A 153 12.29 6.25 3.92
C PHE A 153 13.09 5.35 2.95
N MET A 154 12.39 4.64 2.04
CA MET A 154 13.06 3.80 1.04
C MET A 154 13.94 4.61 0.09
N ALA A 155 13.53 5.82 -0.31
CA ALA A 155 14.37 6.71 -1.11
C ALA A 155 15.70 7.04 -0.40
N ILE A 156 15.63 7.39 0.90
CA ILE A 156 16.81 7.67 1.73
C ILE A 156 17.69 6.42 1.83
N LEU A 157 17.09 5.25 2.02
CA LEU A 157 17.80 3.97 2.13
C LEU A 157 18.53 3.60 0.83
N VAL A 158 17.83 3.64 -0.31
CA VAL A 158 18.41 3.36 -1.64
C VAL A 158 19.62 4.25 -1.89
N GLU A 159 19.47 5.55 -1.61
CA GLU A 159 20.52 6.53 -1.81
C GLU A 159 21.71 6.33 -0.85
N PHE A 160 21.44 6.00 0.41
CA PHE A 160 22.47 5.66 1.39
C PHE A 160 23.26 4.41 0.96
N LEU A 161 22.59 3.34 0.53
CA LEU A 161 23.22 2.10 0.07
C LEU A 161 24.06 2.33 -1.20
N ALA A 162 23.48 3.03 -2.18
CA ALA A 162 24.13 3.28 -3.47
C ALA A 162 25.34 4.22 -3.35
N ILE A 163 25.25 5.27 -2.53
CA ILE A 163 26.28 6.33 -2.48
C ILE A 163 27.25 6.12 -1.30
N ARG A 164 26.74 5.89 -0.09
CA ARG A 164 27.58 5.80 1.11
C ARG A 164 28.29 4.45 1.20
N LEU A 165 27.54 3.36 1.03
CA LEU A 165 28.10 2.01 1.02
C LEU A 165 28.68 1.61 -0.33
N ARG A 166 28.44 2.39 -1.40
CA ARG A 166 28.90 2.12 -2.77
C ARG A 166 28.44 0.74 -3.26
N ARG A 167 27.24 0.31 -2.86
CA ARG A 167 26.65 -0.97 -3.21
C ARG A 167 25.27 -0.73 -3.82
N ALA A 168 25.26 -0.23 -5.07
CA ALA A 168 24.02 0.06 -5.79
C ALA A 168 23.11 -1.18 -5.95
N ALA A 169 23.70 -2.38 -6.10
CA ALA A 169 22.94 -3.64 -6.13
C ALA A 169 22.11 -3.88 -4.85
N LEU A 170 22.61 -3.47 -3.67
CA LEU A 170 21.83 -3.57 -2.43
C LEU A 170 20.67 -2.57 -2.40
N GLY A 171 20.76 -1.46 -3.12
CA GLY A 171 19.63 -0.54 -3.32
C GLY A 171 18.47 -1.22 -4.04
N GLY A 172 18.74 -2.20 -4.90
CA GLY A 172 17.71 -3.04 -5.51
C GLY A 172 16.87 -3.83 -4.51
N LEU A 173 17.45 -4.26 -3.38
CA LEU A 173 16.70 -4.94 -2.32
C LEU A 173 15.70 -4.00 -1.66
N ALA A 174 16.05 -2.73 -1.45
CA ALA A 174 15.11 -1.75 -0.92
C ALA A 174 13.97 -1.45 -1.91
N LEU A 175 14.26 -1.40 -3.22
CA LEU A 175 13.23 -1.28 -4.26
C LEU A 175 12.34 -2.54 -4.33
N LEU A 176 12.92 -3.73 -4.11
CA LEU A 176 12.16 -4.98 -4.05
C LEU A 176 11.12 -4.95 -2.94
N VAL A 177 11.42 -4.36 -1.77
CA VAL A 177 10.43 -4.23 -0.68
C VAL A 177 9.18 -3.47 -1.14
N ILE A 178 9.34 -2.40 -1.92
CA ILE A 178 8.20 -1.64 -2.47
C ILE A 178 7.39 -2.52 -3.45
N TYR A 179 8.08 -3.32 -4.26
CA TYR A 179 7.42 -4.24 -5.20
C TYR A 179 6.70 -5.41 -4.52
N LEU A 180 7.17 -5.86 -3.36
CA LEU A 180 6.55 -6.96 -2.62
C LEU A 180 5.17 -6.60 -2.05
N VAL A 181 4.88 -5.31 -1.84
CA VAL A 181 3.57 -4.84 -1.33
C VAL A 181 2.42 -5.30 -2.24
N PRO A 182 2.33 -4.91 -3.53
CA PRO A 182 1.24 -5.34 -4.40
C PRO A 182 1.23 -6.86 -4.65
N VAL A 183 2.40 -7.53 -4.58
CA VAL A 183 2.49 -8.99 -4.70
C VAL A 183 1.85 -9.69 -3.51
N ALA A 184 1.94 -9.09 -2.32
CA ALA A 184 1.37 -9.65 -1.10
C ALA A 184 -0.10 -9.27 -0.89
N THR A 185 -0.55 -8.13 -1.41
CA THR A 185 -1.88 -7.58 -1.11
C THR A 185 -2.92 -7.77 -2.21
N LEU A 186 -2.52 -7.96 -3.47
CA LEU A 186 -3.46 -8.11 -4.58
C LEU A 186 -3.76 -9.57 -4.87
N VAL A 187 -5.04 -9.89 -4.97
CA VAL A 187 -5.55 -11.19 -5.44
C VAL A 187 -5.75 -11.10 -6.95
N GLY A 188 -5.11 -11.98 -7.72
CA GLY A 188 -5.21 -12.05 -9.19
C GLY A 188 -3.99 -11.54 -9.98
N SER A 189 -4.18 -11.26 -11.27
CA SER A 189 -3.09 -10.95 -12.20
C SER A 189 -2.48 -9.56 -11.96
N ILE A 190 -1.18 -9.50 -11.66
CA ILE A 190 -0.43 -8.25 -11.50
C ILE A 190 -0.29 -7.54 -12.86
N SER A 191 -0.63 -6.26 -12.91
CA SER A 191 -0.50 -5.46 -14.13
C SER A 191 0.96 -5.40 -14.64
N LEU A 192 1.14 -5.43 -15.96
CA LEU A 192 2.45 -5.31 -16.61
C LEU A 192 3.21 -4.04 -16.16
N VAL A 193 2.47 -2.96 -15.87
CA VAL A 193 3.02 -1.69 -15.40
C VAL A 193 3.64 -1.83 -14.01
N SER A 194 3.01 -2.61 -13.12
CA SER A 194 3.51 -2.85 -11.76
C SER A 194 4.82 -3.64 -11.73
N PHE A 195 5.11 -4.41 -12.78
CA PHE A 195 6.38 -5.11 -12.95
C PHE A 195 7.44 -4.26 -13.68
N ILE A 196 7.05 -3.59 -14.77
CA ILE A 196 7.98 -2.81 -15.60
C ILE A 196 8.59 -1.63 -14.84
N GLY A 197 7.79 -0.94 -14.00
CA GLY A 197 8.27 0.21 -13.21
C GLY A 197 9.49 -0.13 -12.34
N PRO A 198 9.37 -1.08 -11.39
CA PRO A 198 10.49 -1.55 -10.58
C PRO A 198 11.68 -2.08 -11.38
N ALA A 199 11.42 -2.85 -12.45
CA ALA A 199 12.49 -3.40 -13.30
C ALA A 199 13.31 -2.28 -13.97
N LEU A 200 12.64 -1.28 -14.56
CA LEU A 200 13.28 -0.10 -15.13
C LEU A 200 14.01 0.71 -14.05
N GLY A 201 13.41 0.86 -12.86
CA GLY A 201 14.03 1.55 -11.74
C GLY A 201 15.36 0.90 -11.32
N TYR A 202 15.37 -0.42 -11.17
CA TYR A 202 16.58 -1.16 -10.84
C TYR A 202 17.64 -1.10 -11.95
N LEU A 203 17.22 -1.17 -13.23
CA LEU A 203 18.12 -1.00 -14.36
C LEU A 203 18.78 0.39 -14.40
N VAL A 204 18.03 1.46 -14.12
CA VAL A 204 18.57 2.83 -14.02
C VAL A 204 19.65 2.90 -12.94
N LEU A 205 19.43 2.25 -11.80
CA LEU A 205 20.37 2.20 -10.69
C LEU A 205 21.66 1.43 -11.07
N LEU A 206 21.54 0.24 -11.67
CA LEU A 206 22.68 -0.57 -12.11
C LEU A 206 23.46 0.11 -13.24
N TYR A 207 22.76 0.77 -14.16
CA TYR A 207 23.37 1.50 -15.27
C TYR A 207 24.21 2.68 -14.77
N ALA A 208 23.70 3.41 -13.77
CA ALA A 208 24.43 4.50 -13.14
C ALA A 208 25.71 3.99 -12.45
N ASP A 209 25.66 2.83 -11.79
CA ASP A 209 26.82 2.23 -11.12
C ASP A 209 27.85 1.64 -12.10
N GLY A 210 27.39 0.95 -13.15
CA GLY A 210 28.26 0.34 -14.17
C GLY A 210 29.08 1.38 -14.96
N ARG A 211 28.48 2.53 -15.28
CA ARG A 211 29.20 3.65 -15.94
C ARG A 211 30.33 4.22 -15.08
N ASP A 212 30.19 4.19 -13.76
CA ASP A 212 31.20 4.65 -12.81
C ASP A 212 32.32 3.63 -12.55
N GLY A 213 32.09 2.35 -12.86
CA GLY A 213 33.12 1.31 -12.87
C GLY A 213 34.05 1.44 -14.07
N LEU A 214 33.48 1.72 -15.25
CA LEU A 214 34.20 1.81 -16.52
C LEU A 214 35.19 2.99 -16.59
N THR A 215 34.86 4.11 -15.94
CA THR A 215 35.75 5.29 -15.88
C THR A 215 36.99 5.06 -15.00
N ARG A 216 36.93 4.11 -14.04
CA ARG A 216 38.08 3.73 -13.19
C ARG A 216 39.06 2.77 -13.87
N TRP A 217 38.61 2.06 -14.90
CA TRP A 217 39.43 1.09 -15.65
C TRP A 217 39.97 1.64 -16.99
N GLY A 218 39.96 2.97 -17.14
CA GLY A 218 40.56 3.67 -18.27
C GLY A 218 42.08 3.75 -18.17
N ARG A 219 42.77 2.59 -18.23
CA ARG A 219 44.14 2.40 -18.73
C ARG A 219 44.52 0.91 -18.70
N THR A 220 43.86 0.12 -19.54
CA THR A 220 44.51 -1.10 -20.05
C THR A 220 45.49 -0.68 -21.14
N VAL A 221 46.78 -0.90 -20.86
CA VAL A 221 47.84 -0.78 -21.86
C VAL A 221 47.52 -1.77 -22.98
N THR A 222 47.18 -1.27 -24.17
CA THR A 222 46.97 -2.11 -25.36
C THR A 222 48.16 -1.94 -26.29
N SER A 223 49.05 -2.94 -26.31
CA SER A 223 49.95 -3.16 -27.44
C SER A 223 49.22 -3.98 -28.50
N GLY A 224 49.21 -3.51 -29.74
CA GLY A 224 48.80 -4.30 -30.90
C GLY A 224 47.29 -4.39 -31.08
N GLY A 225 46.84 -4.10 -32.29
CA GLY A 225 45.44 -3.83 -32.58
C GLY A 225 44.56 -5.06 -32.46
N HIS A 226 43.42 -4.90 -31.79
CA HIS A 226 42.06 -5.15 -32.28
C HIS A 226 41.12 -4.40 -31.34
N ARG A 227 40.34 -3.45 -31.89
CA ARG A 227 39.43 -2.59 -31.12
C ARG A 227 38.17 -3.38 -30.76
N THR A 228 38.20 -4.14 -29.68
CA THR A 228 36.98 -4.63 -29.04
C THR A 228 36.76 -3.84 -27.75
N LEU A 229 35.64 -3.11 -27.65
CA LEU A 229 35.15 -2.41 -26.45
C LEU A 229 34.53 -3.44 -25.49
N PRO A 230 35.25 -4.05 -24.52
CA PRO A 230 34.75 -5.22 -23.80
C PRO A 230 33.82 -4.83 -22.63
N GLY A 231 33.94 -3.60 -22.13
CA GLY A 231 33.24 -3.14 -20.92
C GLY A 231 31.80 -2.65 -21.14
N LEU A 232 31.48 -2.16 -22.34
CA LEU A 232 30.11 -1.75 -22.70
C LEU A 232 29.23 -2.96 -23.04
N VAL A 233 29.84 -3.98 -23.65
CA VAL A 233 29.17 -5.22 -24.03
C VAL A 233 28.85 -6.05 -22.79
N THR A 234 29.75 -6.15 -21.81
CA THR A 234 29.52 -6.93 -20.58
C THR A 234 28.47 -6.33 -19.64
N ALA A 235 28.46 -5.02 -19.40
CA ALA A 235 27.41 -4.38 -18.58
C ALA A 235 26.04 -4.40 -19.28
N GLY A 236 26.01 -4.21 -20.60
CA GLY A 236 24.79 -4.33 -21.41
C GLY A 236 24.26 -5.77 -21.45
N GLN A 237 25.14 -6.76 -21.57
CA GLN A 237 24.77 -8.19 -21.57
C GLN A 237 24.25 -8.67 -20.21
N VAL A 238 24.80 -8.18 -19.10
CA VAL A 238 24.27 -8.51 -17.76
C VAL A 238 22.91 -7.86 -17.54
N ALA A 239 22.71 -6.61 -17.97
CA ALA A 239 21.41 -5.94 -17.89
C ALA A 239 20.35 -6.61 -18.78
N VAL A 240 20.70 -6.96 -20.02
CA VAL A 240 19.82 -7.68 -20.95
C VAL A 240 19.58 -9.12 -20.49
N GLY A 241 20.59 -9.77 -19.91
CA GLY A 241 20.47 -11.11 -19.34
C GLY A 241 19.58 -11.13 -18.09
N ALA A 242 19.72 -10.16 -17.20
CA ALA A 242 18.84 -10.00 -16.03
C ALA A 242 17.41 -9.62 -16.44
N LEU A 243 17.23 -8.77 -17.45
CA LEU A 243 15.93 -8.41 -17.99
C LEU A 243 15.25 -9.58 -18.70
N GLY A 244 16.00 -10.33 -19.51
CA GLY A 244 15.52 -11.53 -20.19
C GLY A 244 15.19 -12.64 -19.21
N LEU A 245 16.04 -12.87 -18.21
CA LEU A 245 15.76 -13.82 -17.14
C LEU A 245 14.54 -13.36 -16.33
N GLY A 246 14.42 -12.08 -15.98
CA GLY A 246 13.26 -11.54 -15.27
C GLY A 246 11.95 -11.60 -16.06
N LEU A 247 11.99 -11.55 -17.40
CA LEU A 247 10.81 -11.74 -18.25
C LEU A 247 10.44 -13.21 -18.42
N VAL A 248 11.44 -14.11 -18.50
CA VAL A 248 11.26 -15.54 -18.79
C VAL A 248 11.00 -16.35 -17.52
N LEU A 249 11.55 -15.98 -16.36
CA LEU A 249 11.36 -16.71 -15.10
C LEU A 249 9.88 -16.83 -14.71
N PRO A 250 9.05 -15.76 -14.80
CA PRO A 250 7.62 -15.86 -14.48
C PRO A 250 6.83 -16.77 -15.43
N LEU A 251 7.33 -17.00 -16.65
CA LEU A 251 6.72 -17.89 -17.65
C LEU A 251 7.12 -19.37 -17.45
N VAL A 252 8.19 -19.64 -16.70
CA VAL A 252 8.78 -20.98 -16.53
C VAL A 252 8.60 -21.50 -15.09
N ILE A 253 8.49 -20.62 -14.10
CA ILE A 253 8.12 -21.01 -12.73
C ILE A 253 6.63 -21.34 -12.74
N PRO A 254 6.20 -22.57 -12.36
CA PRO A 254 4.80 -22.88 -12.17
C PRO A 254 4.22 -21.84 -11.21
N THR A 255 3.14 -21.16 -11.58
CA THR A 255 2.44 -20.24 -10.68
C THR A 255 1.99 -21.04 -9.47
N TRP A 256 2.65 -20.84 -8.33
CA TRP A 256 2.26 -21.49 -7.08
C TRP A 256 0.86 -20.98 -6.72
N PRO A 257 -0.02 -21.84 -6.19
CA PRO A 257 -1.34 -21.41 -5.73
C PRO A 257 -1.23 -20.18 -4.81
N GLU A 258 -2.16 -19.26 -5.03
CA GLU A 258 -2.20 -17.92 -4.47
C GLU A 258 -2.16 -17.92 -2.92
N GLY A 259 -1.61 -16.86 -2.29
CA GLY A 259 -1.73 -16.64 -0.83
C GLY A 259 -0.77 -17.41 0.09
N LEU A 260 0.04 -18.36 -0.41
CA LEU A 260 0.89 -19.22 0.44
C LEU A 260 1.95 -18.46 1.27
N LEU A 261 2.45 -17.32 0.76
CA LEU A 261 3.38 -16.45 1.50
C LEU A 261 2.69 -15.61 2.58
N GLY A 262 1.40 -15.28 2.40
CA GLY A 262 0.59 -14.57 3.40
C GLY A 262 0.27 -15.46 4.60
N GLN A 263 -0.03 -16.74 4.36
CA GLN A 263 -0.27 -17.72 5.43
C GLN A 263 0.99 -18.07 6.24
N GLN A 264 2.18 -18.09 5.62
CA GLN A 264 3.38 -18.61 6.27
C GLN A 264 4.26 -17.54 6.95
N PHE A 265 4.14 -16.27 6.57
CA PHE A 265 4.92 -15.16 7.15
C PHE A 265 4.09 -14.16 7.99
N GLY A 266 2.78 -14.38 8.15
CA GLY A 266 1.89 -13.56 8.99
C GLY A 266 2.11 -13.66 10.51
N GLY A 267 3.06 -14.48 10.98
CA GLY A 267 3.37 -14.70 12.41
C GLY A 267 4.16 -13.57 13.10
N GLY A 268 3.84 -12.31 12.83
CA GLY A 268 4.45 -11.18 13.53
C GLY A 268 3.96 -11.09 14.99
N ARG A 269 4.86 -11.28 15.96
CA ARG A 269 4.62 -10.95 17.38
C ARG A 269 4.50 -9.43 17.56
N GLY A 270 3.37 -8.86 17.20
CA GLY A 270 2.92 -7.54 17.66
C GLY A 270 2.00 -7.71 18.88
N PRO A 271 2.00 -6.78 19.85
CA PRO A 271 1.01 -6.76 20.92
C PRO A 271 -0.29 -6.19 20.36
N GLY A 272 -1.05 -7.03 19.65
CA GLY A 272 -2.40 -6.76 19.19
C GLY A 272 -3.19 -8.08 19.22
N PRO A 273 -4.52 -8.04 19.38
CA PRO A 273 -5.33 -9.24 19.22
C PRO A 273 -5.05 -9.81 17.82
N GLY A 274 -4.82 -11.11 17.76
CA GLY A 274 -4.08 -11.78 16.68
C GLY A 274 -4.62 -11.56 15.27
N THR A 275 -3.74 -11.85 14.31
CA THR A 275 -3.93 -11.88 12.86
C THR A 275 -4.95 -12.94 12.41
N SER A 276 -6.22 -12.83 12.83
CA SER A 276 -7.33 -13.52 12.18
C SER A 276 -7.79 -12.65 11.01
N LEU A 277 -7.85 -13.23 9.80
CA LEU A 277 -8.67 -12.70 8.72
C LEU A 277 -10.08 -12.35 9.27
N SER A 278 -10.73 -11.32 8.73
CA SER A 278 -12.09 -10.99 9.16
C SER A 278 -12.97 -12.24 9.05
N PRO A 279 -13.82 -12.55 10.04
CA PRO A 279 -14.66 -13.75 10.02
C PRO A 279 -15.48 -13.91 8.72
N LEU A 280 -15.89 -12.79 8.12
CA LEU A 280 -16.56 -12.71 6.82
C LEU A 280 -15.62 -13.11 5.66
N ALA A 281 -14.39 -12.58 5.60
CA ALA A 281 -13.44 -12.98 4.57
C ALA A 281 -13.08 -14.47 4.64
N ARG A 282 -13.15 -15.09 5.83
CA ARG A 282 -12.94 -16.53 5.99
C ARG A 282 -14.08 -17.35 5.41
N LEU A 283 -15.33 -16.99 5.71
CA LEU A 283 -16.50 -17.66 5.15
C LEU A 283 -16.49 -17.60 3.62
N GLN A 284 -16.20 -16.42 3.05
CA GLN A 284 -16.02 -16.29 1.60
C GLN A 284 -14.87 -17.17 1.08
N GLY A 285 -13.76 -17.25 1.81
CA GLY A 285 -12.62 -18.10 1.47
C GLY A 285 -12.98 -19.58 1.43
N GLU A 286 -13.76 -20.08 2.39
CA GLU A 286 -14.23 -21.46 2.44
C GLU A 286 -15.18 -21.79 1.28
N LEU A 287 -16.11 -20.89 0.96
CA LEU A 287 -17.07 -21.05 -0.15
C LEU A 287 -16.46 -20.96 -1.55
N THR A 288 -15.24 -20.43 -1.68
CA THR A 288 -14.56 -20.24 -2.97
C THR A 288 -13.43 -21.23 -3.22
N LEU A 289 -13.27 -22.22 -2.34
CA LEU A 289 -12.26 -23.26 -2.50
C LEU A 289 -12.52 -24.09 -3.77
N PRO A 290 -11.48 -24.40 -4.57
CA PRO A 290 -11.62 -25.27 -5.74
C PRO A 290 -11.99 -26.72 -5.41
N GLU A 291 -11.65 -27.18 -4.20
CA GLU A 291 -11.93 -28.53 -3.70
C GLU A 291 -12.59 -28.42 -2.33
N THR A 292 -13.78 -29.00 -2.20
CA THR A 292 -14.53 -29.13 -0.95
C THR A 292 -13.75 -29.98 0.06
N ARG A 293 -13.69 -29.54 1.32
CA ARG A 293 -13.02 -30.27 2.42
C ARG A 293 -13.97 -30.58 3.55
N ASP A 294 -13.80 -31.75 4.15
CA ASP A 294 -14.55 -32.17 5.33
C ASP A 294 -14.00 -31.46 6.56
N LEU A 295 -14.86 -30.70 7.25
CA LEU A 295 -14.49 -29.90 8.41
C LEU A 295 -14.84 -30.62 9.72
N LEU A 296 -16.09 -31.09 9.83
CA LEU A 296 -16.63 -31.65 11.06
C LEU A 296 -17.43 -32.92 10.75
N ARG A 297 -17.37 -33.85 11.68
CA ARG A 297 -18.26 -35.00 11.76
C ARG A 297 -19.15 -34.86 12.98
N VAL A 298 -20.47 -34.95 12.81
CA VAL A 298 -21.46 -34.69 13.84
C VAL A 298 -22.38 -35.90 13.99
N GLU A 299 -22.28 -36.58 15.11
CA GLU A 299 -23.20 -37.64 15.51
C GLU A 299 -24.20 -37.05 16.50
N THR A 300 -25.50 -37.12 16.21
CA THR A 300 -26.53 -36.47 17.02
C THR A 300 -27.74 -37.37 17.21
N ASN A 301 -28.51 -37.12 18.27
CA ASN A 301 -29.73 -37.86 18.58
C ASN A 301 -30.98 -37.39 17.81
N VAL A 302 -30.84 -36.44 16.88
CA VAL A 302 -31.92 -35.88 16.06
C VAL A 302 -31.62 -36.04 14.56
N ASP A 303 -32.66 -36.29 13.77
CA ASP A 303 -32.55 -36.50 12.32
C ASP A 303 -32.59 -35.20 11.51
N ASP A 304 -32.85 -34.06 12.16
CA ASP A 304 -33.01 -32.72 11.58
C ASP A 304 -32.30 -31.65 12.43
N PRO A 305 -30.97 -31.73 12.59
CA PRO A 305 -30.21 -30.77 13.37
C PRO A 305 -30.30 -29.35 12.79
N TYR A 306 -30.31 -28.35 13.67
CA TYR A 306 -30.27 -26.94 13.26
C TYR A 306 -28.84 -26.52 12.90
N TYR A 307 -28.65 -25.25 12.53
CA TYR A 307 -27.34 -24.68 12.23
C TYR A 307 -26.33 -24.84 13.37
N LEU A 308 -25.06 -25.06 13.02
CA LEU A 308 -23.94 -25.07 13.95
C LEU A 308 -23.31 -23.67 13.99
N ARG A 309 -23.55 -22.94 15.09
CA ARG A 309 -23.00 -21.61 15.31
C ARG A 309 -21.51 -21.69 15.62
N SER A 310 -20.70 -20.94 14.86
CA SER A 310 -19.32 -20.66 15.22
C SER A 310 -19.21 -19.37 16.03
N LEU A 311 -19.79 -18.26 15.54
CA LEU A 311 -19.76 -16.96 16.21
C LEU A 311 -20.94 -16.07 15.82
N SER A 312 -21.17 -15.00 16.57
CA SER A 312 -22.20 -13.99 16.28
C SER A 312 -21.57 -12.61 16.12
N LEU A 313 -21.95 -11.87 15.08
CA LEU A 313 -21.68 -10.45 14.89
C LEU A 313 -22.87 -9.65 15.41
N ASP A 314 -22.64 -8.82 16.43
CA ASP A 314 -23.66 -8.14 17.21
C ASP A 314 -23.56 -6.61 17.17
N THR A 315 -22.49 -6.06 16.60
CA THR A 315 -22.31 -4.61 16.46
C THR A 315 -22.36 -4.21 14.99
N TYR A 316 -23.22 -3.26 14.65
CA TYR A 316 -23.30 -2.67 13.31
C TYR A 316 -22.85 -1.21 13.37
N GLY A 317 -21.76 -0.90 12.66
CA GLY A 317 -21.12 0.42 12.63
C GLY A 317 -20.95 0.95 11.20
N PRO A 318 -20.20 2.06 11.03
CA PRO A 318 -19.91 2.64 9.72
C PRO A 318 -19.20 1.68 8.76
N ASP A 319 -18.39 0.78 9.31
CA ASP A 319 -17.61 -0.21 8.57
C ASP A 319 -18.33 -1.58 8.45
N GLY A 320 -19.63 -1.63 8.80
CA GLY A 320 -20.46 -2.83 8.73
C GLY A 320 -20.53 -3.65 10.02
N TRP A 321 -20.75 -4.96 9.88
CA TRP A 321 -20.94 -5.89 10.99
C TRP A 321 -19.62 -6.31 11.63
N SER A 322 -19.57 -6.28 12.96
CA SER A 322 -18.40 -6.65 13.75
C SER A 322 -18.79 -7.42 15.01
N LEU A 323 -17.81 -8.16 15.53
CA LEU A 323 -17.90 -8.88 16.79
C LEU A 323 -17.63 -7.91 17.94
N ALA A 324 -18.53 -7.80 18.92
CA ALA A 324 -18.25 -7.11 20.17
C ALA A 324 -17.14 -7.81 20.97
N ASN A 325 -16.56 -7.09 21.93
CA ASN A 325 -15.54 -7.67 22.80
C ASN A 325 -16.11 -8.85 23.59
N LEU A 326 -15.61 -10.05 23.29
CA LEU A 326 -15.92 -11.26 24.05
C LEU A 326 -15.26 -11.17 25.43
N ASP A 327 -16.08 -10.95 26.46
CA ASP A 327 -15.64 -10.83 27.85
C ASP A 327 -16.41 -11.80 28.74
N SER A 328 -16.10 -13.08 28.56
CA SER A 328 -16.57 -14.12 29.48
C SER A 328 -15.44 -14.63 30.36
N GLN A 329 -15.75 -14.74 31.66
CA GLN A 329 -14.94 -15.44 32.66
C GLN A 329 -15.43 -16.88 32.88
N VAL A 330 -16.53 -17.29 32.24
CA VAL A 330 -17.16 -18.60 32.45
C VAL A 330 -16.47 -19.64 31.57
N GLN A 331 -15.73 -20.54 32.21
CA GLN A 331 -15.21 -21.72 31.54
C GLN A 331 -16.34 -22.72 31.27
N VAL A 332 -16.32 -23.27 30.07
CA VAL A 332 -17.33 -24.19 29.57
C VAL A 332 -17.27 -25.56 30.26
N ALA A 333 -16.13 -25.88 30.87
CA ALA A 333 -15.91 -27.10 31.65
C ALA A 333 -16.61 -27.12 33.02
N GLU A 334 -17.21 -26.02 33.48
CA GLU A 334 -18.01 -26.03 34.71
C GLU A 334 -19.41 -26.60 34.44
N ASN A 335 -19.87 -27.54 35.27
CA ASN A 335 -21.17 -28.24 35.18
C ASN A 335 -22.43 -27.33 35.37
N GLY A 336 -22.33 -26.05 35.04
CA GLY A 336 -23.39 -25.06 35.09
C GLY A 336 -24.19 -24.99 33.79
N LEU A 337 -25.45 -24.57 33.89
CA LEU A 337 -26.32 -24.30 32.75
C LEU A 337 -25.81 -23.04 32.02
N LEU A 338 -25.26 -23.19 30.81
CA LEU A 338 -24.67 -22.06 30.07
C LEU A 338 -25.71 -21.02 29.61
N VAL A 339 -26.89 -21.45 29.17
CA VAL A 339 -27.98 -20.56 28.70
C VAL A 339 -29.26 -20.80 29.48
N ARG A 340 -29.86 -19.73 30.01
CA ARG A 340 -31.22 -19.75 30.57
C ARG A 340 -32.22 -19.25 29.55
N LEU A 341 -33.07 -20.16 29.05
CA LEU A 341 -34.12 -19.81 28.12
C LEU A 341 -35.28 -19.07 28.82
N PRO A 342 -35.77 -17.95 28.25
CA PRO A 342 -36.79 -17.13 28.88
C PRO A 342 -38.19 -17.73 28.66
N GLY A 343 -38.69 -18.53 29.60
CA GLY A 343 -40.12 -18.87 29.70
C GLY A 343 -40.50 -20.35 29.47
N PRO A 344 -41.78 -20.71 29.70
CA PRO A 344 -42.29 -22.05 29.47
C PRO A 344 -42.50 -22.28 27.98
N GLN A 345 -41.60 -23.02 27.35
CA GLN A 345 -41.68 -23.37 25.94
C GLN A 345 -41.36 -24.85 25.74
N VAL A 346 -41.80 -25.40 24.60
CA VAL A 346 -41.42 -26.76 24.20
C VAL A 346 -39.95 -26.72 23.81
N LEU A 347 -39.13 -27.48 24.52
CA LEU A 347 -37.70 -27.59 24.29
C LEU A 347 -37.39 -28.99 23.76
N ARG A 348 -36.68 -29.06 22.64
CA ARG A 348 -36.12 -30.30 22.13
C ARG A 348 -34.69 -30.45 22.66
N PRO A 349 -34.39 -31.47 23.49
CA PRO A 349 -33.02 -31.74 23.91
C PRO A 349 -32.23 -32.35 22.76
N VAL A 350 -31.09 -31.73 22.44
CA VAL A 350 -30.15 -32.20 21.42
C VAL A 350 -28.84 -32.54 22.11
N THR A 351 -28.31 -33.72 21.81
CA THR A 351 -26.99 -34.18 22.25
C THR A 351 -26.23 -34.59 21.01
N ALA A 352 -25.03 -34.03 20.85
CA ALA A 352 -24.19 -34.31 19.71
C ALA A 352 -22.73 -34.48 20.11
N ASP A 353 -22.10 -35.48 19.52
CA ASP A 353 -20.66 -35.71 19.60
C ASP A 353 -20.04 -35.25 18.28
N ILE A 354 -19.10 -34.31 18.38
CA ILE A 354 -18.50 -33.60 17.25
C ILE A 354 -17.01 -33.93 17.19
N THR A 355 -16.58 -34.49 16.06
CA THR A 355 -15.17 -34.73 15.74
C THR A 355 -14.69 -33.72 14.72
N VAL A 356 -13.59 -33.04 15.02
CA VAL A 356 -12.99 -32.06 14.13
C VAL A 356 -12.00 -32.74 13.17
N LEU A 357 -12.18 -32.52 11.87
CA LEU A 357 -11.37 -33.10 10.80
C LEU A 357 -10.34 -32.09 10.25
N ASP A 358 -10.79 -30.98 9.68
CA ASP A 358 -9.95 -29.91 9.10
C ASP A 358 -10.43 -28.49 9.49
N HIS A 359 -10.91 -28.33 10.73
CA HIS A 359 -11.34 -27.05 11.28
C HIS A 359 -10.36 -26.56 12.36
N ASP A 360 -9.53 -25.56 12.05
CA ASP A 360 -8.55 -25.00 12.97
C ASP A 360 -8.86 -23.52 13.28
N ASP A 361 -9.70 -23.32 14.30
CA ASP A 361 -10.22 -22.01 14.70
C ASP A 361 -10.34 -21.85 16.22
N ARG A 362 -10.37 -20.60 16.67
CA ARG A 362 -10.56 -20.18 18.07
C ARG A 362 -12.01 -20.15 18.51
N PHE A 363 -12.94 -20.34 17.58
CA PHE A 363 -14.38 -20.42 17.84
C PHE A 363 -14.83 -21.86 17.69
N LEU A 364 -15.56 -22.38 18.68
CA LEU A 364 -16.03 -23.76 18.70
C LEU A 364 -17.44 -23.84 18.12
N PRO A 365 -17.67 -24.60 17.03
CA PRO A 365 -19.01 -24.79 16.48
C PRO A 365 -19.94 -25.50 17.46
N VAL A 366 -21.09 -24.90 17.78
CA VAL A 366 -22.08 -25.44 18.72
C VAL A 366 -23.51 -25.20 18.24
N PHE A 367 -24.44 -26.06 18.66
CA PHE A 367 -25.87 -25.84 18.44
C PHE A 367 -26.38 -24.62 19.20
N SER A 368 -27.51 -24.07 18.75
CA SER A 368 -28.20 -22.98 19.42
C SER A 368 -28.55 -23.32 20.86
N SER A 369 -28.26 -22.39 21.78
CA SER A 369 -28.51 -22.52 23.22
C SER A 369 -27.85 -23.76 23.85
N PRO A 370 -26.51 -23.84 23.86
CA PRO A 370 -25.81 -24.92 24.54
C PRO A 370 -26.10 -24.86 26.04
N VAL A 371 -26.36 -26.00 26.64
CA VAL A 371 -26.52 -26.19 28.10
C VAL A 371 -25.20 -26.57 28.73
N SER A 372 -24.45 -27.45 28.07
CA SER A 372 -23.12 -27.90 28.50
C SER A 372 -22.31 -28.31 27.28
N VAL A 373 -21.02 -28.01 27.28
CA VAL A 373 -20.09 -28.51 26.26
C VAL A 373 -18.89 -29.15 26.97
N GLN A 374 -18.56 -30.36 26.57
CA GLN A 374 -17.46 -31.13 27.15
C GLN A 374 -16.33 -31.16 26.12
N VAL A 375 -15.28 -30.39 26.36
CA VAL A 375 -14.16 -30.19 25.44
C VAL A 375 -12.85 -30.06 26.20
N ALA A 376 -11.76 -30.56 25.62
CA ALA A 376 -10.43 -30.38 26.17
C ALA A 376 -9.88 -28.97 25.86
N GLY A 377 -9.24 -28.34 26.84
CA GLY A 377 -8.66 -27.00 26.72
C GLY A 377 -9.41 -25.93 27.51
N ASP A 378 -8.99 -24.68 27.38
CA ASP A 378 -9.52 -23.51 28.06
C ASP A 378 -10.59 -22.79 27.20
N TRP A 379 -11.73 -23.44 27.05
CA TRP A 379 -12.89 -22.92 26.31
C TRP A 379 -13.82 -22.11 27.22
N ARG A 380 -14.29 -20.97 26.71
CA ARG A 380 -15.15 -20.02 27.40
C ARG A 380 -16.42 -19.76 26.62
N PHE A 381 -17.52 -19.49 27.33
CA PHE A 381 -18.81 -19.19 26.72
C PHE A 381 -19.24 -17.76 27.00
N ASP A 382 -19.44 -16.97 25.95
CA ASP A 382 -19.99 -15.63 26.04
C ASP A 382 -21.51 -15.67 25.94
N GLU A 383 -22.22 -15.32 27.02
CA GLU A 383 -23.69 -15.40 27.09
C GLU A 383 -24.37 -14.39 26.15
N SER A 384 -23.79 -13.20 25.99
CA SER A 384 -24.34 -12.14 25.13
C SER A 384 -24.38 -12.53 23.64
N SER A 385 -23.28 -13.04 23.12
CA SER A 385 -23.16 -13.49 21.72
C SER A 385 -23.58 -14.94 21.54
N GLY A 386 -23.64 -15.73 22.62
CA GLY A 386 -23.86 -17.16 22.59
C GLY A 386 -22.73 -17.91 21.86
N THR A 387 -21.50 -17.40 21.94
CA THR A 387 -20.31 -17.90 21.25
C THR A 387 -19.42 -18.66 22.22
N VAL A 388 -18.90 -19.82 21.80
CA VAL A 388 -17.85 -20.54 22.55
C VAL A 388 -16.50 -20.26 21.91
N PHE A 389 -15.53 -19.78 22.69
CA PHE A 389 -14.23 -19.33 22.18
C PHE A 389 -13.06 -19.69 23.11
N SER A 390 -11.85 -19.74 22.57
CA SER A 390 -10.60 -19.81 23.33
C SER A 390 -9.62 -18.71 22.91
N ARG A 391 -8.77 -18.29 23.85
CA ARG A 391 -7.70 -17.30 23.61
C ARG A 391 -6.38 -17.96 23.22
N ASP A 392 -6.17 -19.19 23.69
CA ASP A 392 -4.89 -19.90 23.63
C ASP A 392 -4.99 -21.23 22.87
N ASP A 393 -6.18 -21.82 22.79
CA ASP A 393 -6.44 -23.09 22.09
C ASP A 393 -7.16 -22.87 20.76
N THR A 394 -7.12 -23.91 19.91
CA THR A 394 -7.86 -23.98 18.65
C THR A 394 -8.61 -25.31 18.55
N THR A 395 -9.54 -25.40 17.59
CA THR A 395 -10.39 -26.57 17.36
C THR A 395 -9.69 -27.74 16.67
N GLY A 396 -8.48 -27.54 16.12
CA GLY A 396 -7.78 -28.55 15.34
C GLY A 396 -7.58 -29.86 16.08
N GLY A 397 -8.15 -30.95 15.53
CA GLY A 397 -8.04 -32.30 16.07
C GLY A 397 -8.79 -32.54 17.39
N LEU A 398 -9.72 -31.67 17.77
CA LEU A 398 -10.57 -31.86 18.94
C LEU A 398 -11.71 -32.85 18.69
N GLU A 399 -12.14 -33.47 19.77
CA GLU A 399 -13.39 -34.21 19.89
C GLU A 399 -14.13 -33.65 21.11
N TYR A 400 -15.40 -33.32 20.95
CA TYR A 400 -16.19 -32.68 21.99
C TYR A 400 -17.67 -33.04 21.92
N SER A 401 -18.33 -33.00 23.07
CA SER A 401 -19.76 -33.30 23.20
C SER A 401 -20.54 -32.06 23.57
N VAL A 402 -21.64 -31.78 22.86
CA VAL A 402 -22.51 -30.64 23.06
C VAL A 402 -23.89 -31.14 23.49
N ARG A 403 -24.42 -30.59 24.58
CA ARG A 403 -25.84 -30.72 24.93
C ARG A 403 -26.50 -29.36 24.78
N ALA A 404 -27.55 -29.28 24.00
CA ALA A 404 -28.29 -28.04 23.71
C ALA A 404 -29.79 -28.21 23.93
N LEU A 405 -30.49 -27.09 24.08
CA LEU A 405 -31.94 -27.03 24.17
C LEU A 405 -32.48 -26.14 23.06
N GLU A 406 -33.13 -26.76 22.07
CA GLU A 406 -33.69 -26.04 20.94
C GLU A 406 -35.15 -25.63 21.22
N PRO A 407 -35.47 -24.33 21.17
CA PRO A 407 -36.86 -23.86 21.25
C PRO A 407 -37.67 -24.31 20.02
N GLN A 408 -38.85 -24.88 20.26
CA GLN A 408 -39.81 -25.27 19.21
C GLN A 408 -41.13 -24.49 19.35
N PRO A 409 -41.11 -23.15 19.17
CA PRO A 409 -42.31 -22.33 19.30
C PRO A 409 -43.25 -22.51 18.12
N THR A 410 -44.55 -22.39 18.36
CA THR A 410 -45.55 -22.32 17.28
C THR A 410 -45.65 -20.89 16.75
N ALA A 411 -46.02 -20.73 15.47
CA ALA A 411 -46.27 -19.40 14.89
C ALA A 411 -47.29 -18.58 15.70
N THR A 412 -48.30 -19.23 16.30
CA THR A 412 -49.30 -18.58 17.18
C THR A 412 -48.72 -18.14 18.53
N GLN A 413 -47.68 -18.81 19.03
CA GLN A 413 -46.99 -18.38 20.24
C GLN A 413 -46.13 -17.14 19.96
N LEU A 414 -45.42 -17.14 18.83
CA LEU A 414 -44.57 -16.02 18.42
C LEU A 414 -45.39 -14.76 18.10
N SER A 415 -46.56 -14.91 17.46
CA SER A 415 -47.44 -13.79 17.13
C SER A 415 -48.05 -13.07 18.34
N ARG A 416 -48.00 -13.71 19.51
CA ARG A 416 -48.47 -13.13 20.78
C ARG A 416 -47.34 -12.52 21.60
N ALA A 417 -46.09 -12.63 21.16
CA ALA A 417 -44.96 -12.08 21.89
C ALA A 417 -45.04 -10.54 21.88
N PRO A 418 -44.99 -9.89 23.04
CA PRO A 418 -44.95 -8.43 23.10
C PRO A 418 -43.57 -7.90 22.72
N ASP A 419 -43.51 -6.61 22.43
CA ASP A 419 -42.25 -5.88 22.31
C ASP A 419 -41.49 -5.89 23.64
N LEU A 420 -40.17 -5.84 23.55
CA LEU A 420 -39.36 -5.58 24.74
C LEU A 420 -39.56 -4.15 25.20
N ASP A 421 -39.37 -3.94 26.50
CA ASP A 421 -39.27 -2.60 27.07
C ASP A 421 -38.16 -1.82 26.33
N PRO A 422 -38.41 -0.58 25.87
CA PRO A 422 -37.40 0.26 25.22
C PRO A 422 -36.12 0.45 26.04
N ASP A 423 -36.22 0.42 27.37
CA ASP A 423 -35.07 0.57 28.29
C ASP A 423 -34.37 -0.77 28.58
N ASN A 424 -34.83 -1.88 28.00
CA ASN A 424 -34.19 -3.18 28.16
C ASN A 424 -32.77 -3.16 27.54
N PRO A 425 -31.72 -3.58 28.25
CA PRO A 425 -30.35 -3.59 27.71
C PRO A 425 -30.19 -4.37 26.39
N LEU A 426 -30.90 -5.48 26.23
CA LEU A 426 -30.92 -6.25 24.98
C LEU A 426 -31.58 -5.47 23.85
N GLN A 427 -32.69 -4.77 24.13
CA GLN A 427 -33.35 -3.93 23.15
C GLN A 427 -32.41 -2.83 22.67
N VAL A 428 -31.79 -2.09 23.59
CA VAL A 428 -30.88 -0.97 23.27
C VAL A 428 -29.66 -1.46 22.48
N ALA A 429 -28.99 -2.52 22.94
CA ALA A 429 -27.76 -3.01 22.31
C ALA A 429 -28.01 -3.60 20.92
N PHE A 430 -29.05 -4.42 20.76
CA PHE A 430 -29.29 -5.20 19.55
C PHE A 430 -30.27 -4.55 18.57
N THR A 431 -30.71 -3.32 18.83
CA THR A 431 -31.39 -2.44 17.84
C THR A 431 -30.58 -1.21 17.47
N ALA A 432 -29.38 -1.04 18.04
CA ALA A 432 -28.50 0.07 17.73
C ALA A 432 -28.10 0.09 16.24
N LEU A 433 -28.27 1.25 15.63
CA LEU A 433 -27.90 1.57 14.25
C LEU A 433 -27.20 2.94 14.21
N PRO A 434 -26.23 3.14 13.30
CA PRO A 434 -25.54 4.42 13.16
C PRO A 434 -26.50 5.50 12.64
N THR A 435 -26.25 6.75 13.00
CA THR A 435 -27.05 7.91 12.53
C THR A 435 -26.93 8.18 11.03
N GLY A 436 -25.98 7.52 10.34
CA GLY A 436 -25.70 7.67 8.91
C GLY A 436 -26.34 6.62 8.01
N LEU A 437 -27.25 5.77 8.51
CA LEU A 437 -27.96 4.79 7.67
C LEU A 437 -28.77 5.50 6.58
N ASP A 438 -28.69 5.01 5.34
CA ASP A 438 -29.45 5.58 4.22
C ASP A 438 -30.98 5.57 4.50
N PRO A 439 -31.67 6.71 4.37
CA PRO A 439 -33.11 6.81 4.65
C PRO A 439 -33.98 5.83 3.84
N SER A 440 -33.54 5.39 2.66
CA SER A 440 -34.27 4.44 1.83
C SER A 440 -34.50 3.09 2.51
N VAL A 441 -33.57 2.67 3.39
CA VAL A 441 -33.70 1.43 4.17
C VAL A 441 -34.85 1.54 5.16
N ALA A 442 -34.93 2.64 5.90
CA ALA A 442 -36.03 2.88 6.85
C ALA A 442 -37.39 2.96 6.15
N VAL A 443 -37.47 3.66 5.00
CA VAL A 443 -38.70 3.74 4.19
C VAL A 443 -39.14 2.36 3.69
N LEU A 444 -38.20 1.53 3.22
CA LEU A 444 -38.49 0.17 2.80
C LEU A 444 -39.04 -0.65 3.98
N VAL A 445 -38.36 -0.63 5.13
CA VAL A 445 -38.78 -1.36 6.33
C VAL A 445 -40.18 -0.95 6.78
N ASP A 446 -40.45 0.37 6.88
CA ASP A 446 -41.77 0.89 7.26
C ASP A 446 -42.87 0.40 6.30
N SER A 447 -42.58 0.33 5.00
CA SER A 447 -43.53 -0.16 4.00
C SER A 447 -43.86 -1.65 4.17
N LEU A 448 -42.85 -2.48 4.49
CA LEU A 448 -43.02 -3.92 4.72
C LEU A 448 -43.78 -4.20 6.00
N VAL A 449 -43.48 -3.46 7.07
CA VAL A 449 -44.18 -3.58 8.36
C VAL A 449 -45.63 -3.10 8.27
N ALA A 450 -45.89 -2.01 7.55
CA ALA A 450 -47.24 -1.52 7.33
C ALA A 450 -48.08 -2.50 6.50
N ALA A 451 -47.51 -3.09 5.44
CA ALA A 451 -48.18 -4.09 4.61
C ALA A 451 -48.53 -5.36 5.40
N ALA A 452 -47.72 -5.73 6.39
CA ALA A 452 -47.97 -6.86 7.28
C ALA A 452 -48.99 -6.58 8.41
N GLY A 453 -49.49 -5.36 8.52
CA GLY A 453 -50.57 -5.00 9.46
C GLY A 453 -50.12 -4.56 10.85
N ALA A 454 -48.90 -4.01 11.00
CA ALA A 454 -48.38 -3.48 12.27
C ALA A 454 -48.48 -4.47 13.45
N GLY A 455 -48.07 -5.72 13.21
CA GLY A 455 -48.01 -6.77 14.24
C GLY A 455 -46.83 -6.63 15.21
N GLY A 456 -46.64 -7.66 16.05
CA GLY A 456 -45.56 -7.73 17.02
C GLY A 456 -44.17 -7.92 16.38
N PRO A 457 -43.14 -8.21 17.19
CA PRO A 457 -41.76 -8.33 16.70
C PRO A 457 -41.61 -9.52 15.73
N TYR A 458 -42.39 -10.59 15.92
CA TYR A 458 -42.40 -11.74 15.02
C TYR A 458 -43.00 -11.41 13.65
N GLU A 459 -44.13 -10.71 13.58
CA GLU A 459 -44.74 -10.32 12.29
C GLU A 459 -43.82 -9.41 11.48
N ARG A 460 -43.13 -8.48 12.14
CA ARG A 460 -42.11 -7.62 11.53
C ARG A 460 -40.94 -8.43 10.99
N ALA A 461 -40.46 -9.41 11.77
CA ALA A 461 -39.37 -10.26 11.32
C ALA A 461 -39.78 -11.15 10.14
N LEU A 462 -40.99 -11.71 10.17
CA LEU A 462 -41.52 -12.55 9.12
C LEU A 462 -41.77 -11.76 7.83
N SER A 463 -42.26 -10.50 7.90
CA SER A 463 -42.48 -9.70 6.70
C SER A 463 -41.17 -9.35 5.98
N ILE A 464 -40.12 -9.01 6.73
CA ILE A 464 -38.78 -8.76 6.20
C ILE A 464 -38.19 -10.07 5.64
N ASN A 465 -38.32 -11.19 6.35
CA ASN A 465 -37.87 -12.50 5.86
C ASN A 465 -38.54 -12.86 4.54
N ASN A 466 -39.86 -12.67 4.44
CA ASN A 466 -40.61 -12.97 3.23
C ASN A 466 -40.20 -12.07 2.05
N TYR A 467 -39.91 -10.80 2.30
CA TYR A 467 -39.42 -9.90 1.27
C TYR A 467 -38.11 -10.41 0.62
N LEU A 468 -37.17 -10.89 1.44
CA LEU A 468 -35.87 -11.38 0.97
C LEU A 468 -35.92 -12.79 0.37
N THR A 469 -36.88 -13.62 0.81
CA THR A 469 -37.02 -15.01 0.38
C THR A 469 -38.02 -15.23 -0.75
N ASP A 470 -38.87 -14.26 -1.07
CA ASP A 470 -39.82 -14.32 -2.18
C ASP A 470 -39.09 -14.05 -3.51
N SER A 471 -39.02 -15.08 -4.36
CA SER A 471 -38.43 -15.02 -5.69
C SER A 471 -39.05 -13.94 -6.58
N ALA A 472 -40.31 -13.57 -6.37
CA ALA A 472 -40.98 -12.49 -7.10
C ALA A 472 -40.31 -11.12 -6.85
N ASN A 473 -39.60 -10.95 -5.74
CA ASN A 473 -38.84 -9.73 -5.47
C ASN A 473 -37.51 -9.66 -6.22
N GLY A 474 -37.08 -10.72 -6.91
CA GLY A 474 -35.91 -10.72 -7.80
C GLY A 474 -34.56 -10.92 -7.10
N PHE A 475 -34.55 -11.44 -5.88
CA PHE A 475 -33.35 -11.81 -5.14
C PHE A 475 -32.69 -13.07 -5.71
N LEU A 476 -31.39 -13.01 -5.98
CA LEU A 476 -30.61 -14.08 -6.58
C LEU A 476 -29.34 -14.37 -5.77
N TYR A 477 -29.15 -15.65 -5.44
CA TYR A 477 -27.91 -16.13 -4.84
C TYR A 477 -26.76 -16.10 -5.85
N SER A 478 -25.66 -15.45 -5.50
CA SER A 478 -24.46 -15.33 -6.33
C SER A 478 -23.21 -15.11 -5.48
N LEU A 479 -22.19 -15.95 -5.68
CA LEU A 479 -20.86 -15.79 -5.08
C LEU A 479 -20.02 -14.69 -5.77
N THR A 480 -20.47 -14.22 -6.94
CA THR A 480 -19.90 -13.04 -7.61
C THR A 480 -20.77 -11.82 -7.33
N THR A 481 -20.24 -10.83 -6.63
CA THR A 481 -20.94 -9.57 -6.37
C THR A 481 -20.58 -8.52 -7.43
N GLU A 482 -21.58 -7.77 -7.91
CA GLU A 482 -21.34 -6.60 -8.76
C GLU A 482 -21.11 -5.37 -7.87
N PRO A 483 -20.08 -4.55 -8.09
CA PRO A 483 -19.89 -3.31 -7.33
C PRO A 483 -21.08 -2.38 -7.58
N GLY A 484 -21.75 -1.96 -6.52
CA GLY A 484 -22.83 -0.99 -6.64
C GLY A 484 -22.32 0.45 -6.65
N THR A 485 -23.22 1.39 -6.96
CA THR A 485 -22.88 2.80 -7.23
C THR A 485 -23.27 3.77 -6.11
N SER A 486 -23.93 3.29 -5.04
CA SER A 486 -24.44 4.16 -3.97
C SER A 486 -23.37 4.61 -2.96
N GLY A 487 -22.24 3.88 -2.87
CA GLY A 487 -21.25 4.04 -1.80
C GLY A 487 -21.65 3.38 -0.46
N ASP A 488 -22.79 2.69 -0.41
CA ASP A 488 -23.30 1.93 0.74
C ASP A 488 -23.62 0.49 0.32
N ASP A 489 -22.87 -0.48 0.85
CA ASP A 489 -22.96 -1.90 0.47
C ASP A 489 -24.32 -2.53 0.77
N LEU A 490 -25.01 -2.08 1.83
CA LEU A 490 -26.36 -2.52 2.16
C LEU A 490 -27.36 -2.05 1.10
N VAL A 491 -27.30 -0.77 0.76
CA VAL A 491 -28.18 -0.18 -0.27
C VAL A 491 -27.91 -0.81 -1.63
N ASN A 492 -26.64 -1.03 -1.96
CA ASN A 492 -26.25 -1.70 -3.20
C ASN A 492 -26.82 -3.12 -3.28
N PHE A 493 -26.75 -3.91 -2.20
CA PHE A 493 -27.35 -5.25 -2.17
C PHE A 493 -28.87 -5.21 -2.35
N LEU A 494 -29.58 -4.32 -1.64
CA LEU A 494 -31.05 -4.22 -1.75
C LEU A 494 -31.52 -3.76 -3.15
N GLN A 495 -30.68 -3.00 -3.86
CA GLN A 495 -30.95 -2.56 -5.24
C GLN A 495 -30.56 -3.61 -6.28
N ASN A 496 -29.37 -4.19 -6.17
CA ASN A 496 -28.84 -5.19 -7.11
C ASN A 496 -29.53 -6.54 -6.95
N LYS A 497 -30.02 -6.82 -5.73
CA LYS A 497 -30.71 -8.06 -5.33
C LYS A 497 -29.90 -9.31 -5.65
N ARG A 498 -28.58 -9.21 -5.57
CA ARG A 498 -27.61 -10.27 -5.88
C ARG A 498 -26.56 -10.30 -4.79
N GLY A 499 -26.40 -11.45 -4.15
CA GLY A 499 -25.40 -11.67 -3.10
C GLY A 499 -25.39 -13.11 -2.63
N TYR A 500 -24.58 -13.41 -1.62
CA TYR A 500 -24.57 -14.71 -0.94
C TYR A 500 -24.95 -14.53 0.53
N CYS A 501 -24.89 -15.59 1.33
CA CYS A 501 -25.47 -15.63 2.67
C CYS A 501 -25.09 -14.43 3.57
N GLU A 502 -23.88 -13.88 3.43
CA GLU A 502 -23.45 -12.71 4.20
C GLU A 502 -24.27 -11.46 3.90
N GLN A 503 -24.47 -11.10 2.62
CA GLN A 503 -25.23 -9.90 2.28
C GLN A 503 -26.70 -10.05 2.67
N TYR A 504 -27.28 -11.24 2.49
CA TYR A 504 -28.66 -11.52 2.90
C TYR A 504 -28.82 -11.41 4.41
N ALA A 505 -27.96 -12.06 5.19
CA ALA A 505 -28.03 -12.02 6.65
C ALA A 505 -27.74 -10.61 7.19
N ALA A 506 -26.71 -9.94 6.67
CA ALA A 506 -26.37 -8.57 7.05
C ALA A 506 -27.52 -7.59 6.78
N ALA A 507 -28.13 -7.67 5.59
CA ALA A 507 -29.23 -6.79 5.22
C ALA A 507 -30.47 -7.05 6.05
N MET A 508 -30.86 -8.31 6.22
CA MET A 508 -32.00 -8.67 7.06
C MET A 508 -31.80 -8.18 8.50
N ALA A 509 -30.63 -8.40 9.09
CA ALA A 509 -30.37 -7.98 10.46
C ALA A 509 -30.46 -6.45 10.62
N VAL A 510 -29.95 -5.66 9.67
CA VAL A 510 -30.11 -4.19 9.71
C VAL A 510 -31.58 -3.79 9.56
N MET A 511 -32.32 -4.42 8.63
CA MET A 511 -33.75 -4.17 8.45
C MET A 511 -34.57 -4.50 9.70
N LEU A 512 -34.25 -5.60 10.40
CA LEU A 512 -34.88 -5.96 11.68
C LEU A 512 -34.60 -4.91 12.76
N ARG A 513 -33.35 -4.44 12.87
CA ARG A 513 -32.98 -3.38 13.82
C ARG A 513 -33.72 -2.08 13.52
N ALA A 514 -33.83 -1.72 12.25
CA ALA A 514 -34.59 -0.55 11.81
C ALA A 514 -36.09 -0.71 12.11
N ALA A 515 -36.61 -1.94 12.06
CA ALA A 515 -37.96 -2.28 12.48
C ALA A 515 -38.13 -2.33 14.01
N GLY A 516 -37.09 -2.08 14.80
CA GLY A 516 -37.13 -2.15 16.27
C GLY A 516 -37.11 -3.58 16.85
N VAL A 517 -36.72 -4.57 16.05
CA VAL A 517 -36.58 -5.97 16.48
C VAL A 517 -35.10 -6.24 16.81
N PRO A 518 -34.75 -6.68 18.02
CA PRO A 518 -33.36 -6.98 18.37
C PRO A 518 -32.82 -8.11 17.49
N ALA A 519 -31.73 -7.86 16.78
CA ALA A 519 -31.19 -8.79 15.80
C ALA A 519 -29.66 -8.84 15.78
N ARG A 520 -29.11 -9.99 15.39
CA ARG A 520 -27.66 -10.21 15.20
C ARG A 520 -27.41 -11.15 14.01
N VAL A 521 -26.24 -11.02 13.40
CA VAL A 521 -25.79 -11.94 12.34
C VAL A 521 -25.01 -13.07 12.97
N VAL A 522 -25.23 -14.30 12.51
CA VAL A 522 -24.55 -15.48 13.00
C VAL A 522 -23.81 -16.15 11.86
N LEU A 523 -22.55 -16.51 12.11
CA LEU A 523 -21.70 -17.25 11.17
C LEU A 523 -21.47 -18.66 11.72
N GLY A 524 -21.48 -19.64 10.83
CA GLY A 524 -21.31 -21.04 11.18
C GLY A 524 -21.53 -21.94 9.99
N TYR A 525 -22.20 -23.07 10.21
CA TYR A 525 -22.38 -24.10 9.19
C TYR A 525 -23.82 -24.61 9.11
N THR A 526 -24.25 -24.94 7.89
CA THR A 526 -25.40 -25.82 7.66
C THR A 526 -25.12 -27.23 8.19
N PRO A 527 -26.14 -28.05 8.46
CA PRO A 527 -25.97 -29.42 8.95
C PRO A 527 -25.05 -30.33 8.12
N GLY A 528 -24.85 -30.01 6.84
CA GLY A 528 -24.06 -30.81 5.92
C GLY A 528 -24.84 -31.98 5.35
N THR A 529 -24.12 -33.04 5.01
CA THR A 529 -24.68 -34.24 4.39
C THR A 529 -24.80 -35.38 5.39
N PHE A 530 -25.93 -36.09 5.38
CA PHE A 530 -26.16 -37.21 6.28
C PHE A 530 -25.89 -38.55 5.58
N GLU A 531 -24.89 -39.29 6.05
CA GLU A 531 -24.51 -40.61 5.54
C GLU A 531 -24.16 -41.56 6.71
N ASP A 532 -24.63 -42.81 6.64
CA ASP A 532 -24.32 -43.87 7.63
C ASP A 532 -24.56 -43.50 9.12
N GLY A 533 -25.56 -42.66 9.39
CA GLY A 533 -25.90 -42.24 10.76
C GLY A 533 -25.11 -41.03 11.26
N VAL A 534 -24.36 -40.37 10.38
CA VAL A 534 -23.40 -39.32 10.73
C VAL A 534 -23.57 -38.13 9.77
N TRP A 535 -23.58 -36.92 10.33
CA TRP A 535 -23.55 -35.70 9.53
C TRP A 535 -22.11 -35.28 9.23
N THR A 536 -21.79 -35.05 7.96
CA THR A 536 -20.50 -34.53 7.51
C THR A 536 -20.67 -33.09 7.05
N VAL A 537 -20.04 -32.17 7.77
CA VAL A 537 -20.02 -30.73 7.48
C VAL A 537 -18.76 -30.41 6.71
N THR A 538 -18.91 -29.69 5.60
CA THR A 538 -17.81 -29.35 4.68
C THR A 538 -17.59 -27.84 4.57
N THR A 539 -16.54 -27.42 3.86
CA THR A 539 -16.31 -26.00 3.52
C THR A 539 -17.45 -25.38 2.72
N ASP A 540 -18.17 -26.18 1.92
CA ASP A 540 -19.33 -25.69 1.18
C ASP A 540 -20.50 -25.36 2.10
N ASP A 541 -20.55 -25.95 3.30
CA ASP A 541 -21.60 -25.76 4.30
C ASP A 541 -21.43 -24.49 5.13
N ALA A 542 -20.36 -23.73 4.93
CA ALA A 542 -20.19 -22.42 5.56
C ALA A 542 -21.39 -21.51 5.24
N HIS A 543 -21.98 -20.91 6.26
CA HIS A 543 -23.24 -20.20 6.13
C HIS A 543 -23.40 -19.05 7.13
N ALA A 544 -24.21 -18.07 6.75
CA ALA A 544 -24.58 -16.94 7.58
C ALA A 544 -26.11 -16.83 7.66
N TRP A 545 -26.64 -16.63 8.87
CA TRP A 545 -28.06 -16.42 9.12
C TRP A 545 -28.28 -15.30 10.14
N VAL A 546 -29.54 -14.99 10.43
CA VAL A 546 -29.92 -13.95 11.39
C VAL A 546 -30.60 -14.58 12.59
N GLU A 547 -30.34 -14.04 13.78
CA GLU A 547 -31.16 -14.34 14.94
C GLU A 547 -31.90 -13.10 15.41
N ALA A 548 -33.21 -13.24 15.58
CA ALA A 548 -34.07 -12.21 16.14
C ALA A 548 -34.50 -12.61 17.55
N TYR A 549 -34.43 -11.67 18.49
CA TYR A 549 -34.88 -11.94 19.86
C TYR A 549 -36.39 -11.72 19.97
N ILE A 550 -37.11 -12.77 20.35
CA ILE A 550 -38.56 -12.73 20.58
C ILE A 550 -38.86 -12.87 22.07
N SER A 551 -39.59 -11.90 22.62
CA SER A 551 -39.93 -11.86 24.05
C SER A 551 -40.66 -13.13 24.50
N GLY A 552 -40.18 -13.74 25.59
CA GLY A 552 -40.74 -14.99 26.13
C GLY A 552 -40.39 -16.26 25.37
N VAL A 553 -39.50 -16.19 24.37
CA VAL A 553 -38.96 -17.35 23.62
C VAL A 553 -37.44 -17.34 23.60
N GLY A 554 -36.83 -16.18 23.29
CA GLY A 554 -35.39 -15.99 23.19
C GLY A 554 -34.93 -15.70 21.76
N TRP A 555 -33.66 -15.96 21.47
CA TRP A 555 -33.07 -15.83 20.14
C TRP A 555 -33.60 -16.92 19.20
N MET A 556 -34.25 -16.51 18.11
CA MET A 556 -34.81 -17.39 17.09
C MET A 556 -34.09 -17.19 15.76
N PRO A 557 -33.62 -18.26 15.09
CA PRO A 557 -32.99 -18.13 13.79
C PRO A 557 -34.00 -17.80 12.70
N PHE A 558 -33.55 -17.02 11.73
CA PHE A 558 -34.19 -16.70 10.45
C PHE A 558 -33.11 -16.79 9.36
N ASP A 559 -33.41 -17.47 8.26
CA ASP A 559 -32.49 -17.58 7.13
C ASP A 559 -33.10 -16.95 5.86
N PRO A 560 -32.69 -15.70 5.54
CA PRO A 560 -33.15 -15.01 4.34
C PRO A 560 -32.51 -15.54 3.05
N THR A 561 -31.50 -16.40 3.15
CA THR A 561 -30.71 -16.82 1.99
C THR A 561 -31.47 -17.87 1.17
N PRO A 562 -31.64 -17.69 -0.14
CA PRO A 562 -32.29 -18.68 -1.00
C PRO A 562 -31.32 -19.82 -1.36
N ILE A 563 -30.84 -20.55 -0.35
CA ILE A 563 -30.04 -21.78 -0.54
C ILE A 563 -30.94 -22.97 -0.90
N GLY A 564 -30.40 -23.90 -1.71
CA GLY A 564 -31.15 -25.05 -2.20
C GLY A 564 -31.74 -25.94 -1.08
N PRO A 565 -32.82 -26.69 -1.36
CA PRO A 565 -33.58 -27.45 -0.36
C PRO A 565 -32.78 -28.53 0.38
N GLY A 566 -31.64 -28.99 -0.17
CA GLY A 566 -30.74 -29.95 0.51
C GLY A 566 -29.76 -29.32 1.49
N ARG A 567 -29.64 -27.98 1.53
CA ARG A 567 -28.77 -27.24 2.46
C ARG A 567 -29.54 -26.38 3.45
N ALA A 568 -30.78 -26.03 3.11
CA ALA A 568 -31.64 -25.22 3.95
C ALA A 568 -32.11 -25.98 5.19
N VAL A 569 -32.10 -25.31 6.35
CA VAL A 569 -32.81 -25.81 7.54
C VAL A 569 -34.27 -25.35 7.46
N GLU A 570 -35.21 -26.28 7.58
CA GLU A 570 -36.64 -25.95 7.62
C GLU A 570 -37.02 -25.36 8.98
N LEU A 571 -37.37 -24.07 8.98
CA LEU A 571 -37.84 -23.35 10.16
C LEU A 571 -39.38 -23.30 10.13
N SER A 572 -40.03 -24.12 10.95
CA SER A 572 -41.50 -24.29 10.95
C SER A 572 -42.29 -23.00 11.21
N TYR A 573 -41.68 -22.02 11.88
CA TYR A 573 -42.25 -20.71 12.16
C TYR A 573 -41.82 -19.62 11.16
N ALA A 574 -40.91 -19.91 10.23
CA ALA A 574 -40.48 -18.97 9.20
C ALA A 574 -40.33 -19.70 7.85
N PRO A 575 -41.42 -20.29 7.32
CA PRO A 575 -41.36 -20.96 6.02
C PRO A 575 -41.00 -19.95 4.94
N ARG A 576 -40.19 -20.35 3.96
CA ARG A 576 -39.83 -19.48 2.84
C ARG A 576 -41.06 -19.17 1.99
N ALA A 577 -41.19 -17.94 1.52
CA ALA A 577 -42.34 -17.52 0.72
C ALA A 577 -42.54 -18.39 -0.53
N ASP A 578 -41.45 -18.78 -1.19
CA ASP A 578 -41.49 -19.66 -2.37
C ASP A 578 -42.04 -21.07 -2.06
N SER A 579 -41.83 -21.60 -0.85
CA SER A 579 -42.34 -22.92 -0.43
C SER A 579 -43.83 -22.93 -0.07
N VAL A 580 -44.46 -21.77 0.13
CA VAL A 580 -45.90 -21.69 0.48
C VAL A 580 -46.80 -21.83 -0.75
N SER A 581 -46.25 -21.74 -1.96
CA SER A 581 -47.02 -21.79 -3.22
C SER A 581 -47.40 -23.22 -3.67
N ASP A 582 -46.83 -24.27 -3.08
CA ASP A 582 -47.02 -25.66 -3.54
C ASP A 582 -48.07 -26.49 -2.77
N GLN A 583 -48.76 -25.92 -1.77
CA GLN A 583 -49.83 -26.64 -1.05
C GLN A 583 -51.26 -26.37 -1.55
N ALA A 584 -51.41 -25.75 -2.72
CA ALA A 584 -52.71 -25.68 -3.40
C ALA A 584 -52.61 -26.12 -4.87
N GLN A 585 -52.96 -27.40 -5.08
CA GLN A 585 -53.55 -27.98 -6.29
C GLN A 585 -52.64 -28.89 -7.16
N PRO A 586 -53.08 -30.13 -7.48
CA PRO A 586 -52.29 -31.07 -8.28
C PRO A 586 -52.48 -30.87 -9.79
N SER A 587 -51.43 -31.22 -10.53
CA SER A 587 -51.40 -31.74 -11.90
C SER A 587 -50.83 -30.84 -13.00
N ALA A 588 -49.92 -31.48 -13.73
CA ALA A 588 -49.50 -31.28 -15.11
C ALA A 588 -48.55 -30.11 -15.41
N ALA A 589 -47.26 -30.46 -15.46
CA ALA A 589 -46.28 -29.79 -16.28
C ALA A 589 -46.74 -29.70 -17.75
N PRO A 590 -46.36 -28.62 -18.44
CA PRO A 590 -45.91 -28.76 -19.81
C PRO A 590 -44.51 -28.15 -19.98
N SER A 591 -43.60 -29.02 -20.42
CA SER A 591 -42.37 -28.68 -21.13
C SER A 591 -42.67 -27.86 -22.40
N VAL A 592 -41.91 -26.78 -22.61
CA VAL A 592 -41.75 -26.09 -23.91
C VAL A 592 -40.32 -25.52 -24.01
N PRO A 593 -39.77 -25.34 -25.22
CA PRO A 593 -38.45 -25.87 -25.58
C PRO A 593 -37.41 -24.76 -25.81
N ALA A 594 -36.14 -25.16 -25.85
CA ALA A 594 -35.04 -24.33 -26.34
C ALA A 594 -35.30 -23.88 -27.79
N GLY A 595 -35.29 -22.56 -28.03
CA GLY A 595 -35.47 -21.99 -29.37
C GLY A 595 -35.27 -20.48 -29.46
N GLN A 596 -34.05 -20.09 -29.85
CA GLN A 596 -33.68 -18.97 -30.74
C GLN A 596 -34.00 -17.51 -30.33
N LEU A 597 -32.90 -16.75 -30.18
CA LEU A 597 -32.80 -15.29 -30.33
C LEU A 597 -33.41 -14.80 -31.65
N PRO A 598 -34.07 -13.63 -31.62
CA PRO A 598 -33.77 -12.60 -32.62
C PRO A 598 -33.64 -11.19 -32.04
N GLY A 599 -32.53 -10.53 -32.40
CA GLY A 599 -32.49 -9.20 -33.01
C GLY A 599 -33.15 -8.01 -32.31
N GLY A 600 -32.28 -7.17 -31.75
CA GLY A 600 -32.37 -5.73 -31.52
C GLY A 600 -33.66 -4.98 -31.88
N GLN A 601 -34.22 -4.31 -30.86
CA GLN A 601 -34.86 -3.01 -31.02
C GLN A 601 -34.22 -2.00 -30.06
N GLN A 602 -33.83 -0.88 -30.67
CA GLN A 602 -33.30 0.33 -30.05
C GLN A 602 -34.35 0.93 -29.11
N ASN A 603 -33.95 1.22 -27.87
CA ASN A 603 -34.67 2.14 -27.00
C ASN A 603 -34.01 3.52 -27.06
N PRO A 604 -34.78 4.61 -27.19
CA PRO A 604 -34.29 5.94 -27.50
C PRO A 604 -34.07 6.76 -26.24
N PHE A 605 -32.88 6.74 -25.67
CA PHE A 605 -32.42 7.75 -24.72
C PHE A 605 -30.91 7.92 -24.86
N ASP A 606 -30.52 8.60 -25.92
CA ASP A 606 -29.19 9.17 -26.06
C ASP A 606 -29.36 10.56 -26.67
N GLU A 607 -29.50 11.56 -25.80
CA GLU A 607 -29.11 12.96 -26.02
C GLU A 607 -29.54 13.79 -24.81
N THR A 608 -28.67 13.82 -23.79
CA THR A 608 -28.25 14.99 -23.01
C THR A 608 -27.62 14.47 -21.72
N LEU A 609 -26.29 14.39 -21.71
CA LEU A 609 -25.40 14.71 -20.58
C LEU A 609 -23.96 14.40 -21.03
N SER A 610 -23.49 15.19 -21.99
CA SER A 610 -22.07 15.42 -22.18
C SER A 610 -21.56 16.21 -20.97
N ASP A 611 -20.79 15.58 -20.08
CA ASP A 611 -19.52 16.05 -19.47
C ASP A 611 -19.22 15.24 -18.19
N PRO A 612 -18.15 14.41 -18.10
CA PRO A 612 -17.82 13.62 -16.91
C PRO A 612 -17.28 14.44 -15.71
N ASN A 613 -17.35 15.78 -15.76
CA ASN A 613 -16.67 16.66 -14.81
C ASN A 613 -17.59 17.44 -13.85
N THR A 614 -18.88 17.11 -13.74
CA THR A 614 -19.83 17.95 -12.98
C THR A 614 -20.31 17.39 -11.64
N LEU A 615 -19.88 16.20 -11.20
CA LEU A 615 -20.22 15.66 -9.86
C LEU A 615 -19.22 16.01 -8.75
N ASN A 616 -18.44 17.08 -8.92
CA ASN A 616 -17.46 17.53 -7.92
C ASN A 616 -17.83 18.85 -7.23
N ARG A 617 -19.12 19.06 -6.94
CA ARG A 617 -19.56 20.15 -6.05
C ARG A 617 -20.75 19.72 -5.20
N THR A 618 -20.44 19.22 -4.01
CA THR A 618 -21.04 19.60 -2.72
C THR A 618 -20.42 18.73 -1.61
N ALA A 619 -19.17 19.04 -1.28
CA ALA A 619 -18.58 18.76 0.02
C ALA A 619 -17.62 19.93 0.27
N GLU A 620 -18.19 21.06 0.67
CA GLU A 620 -17.45 22.23 1.12
C GLU A 620 -16.91 21.91 2.53
N GLN A 621 -15.92 21.02 2.57
CA GLN A 621 -14.94 20.97 3.63
C GLN A 621 -13.79 21.81 3.10
N ASP A 622 -13.48 22.90 3.80
CA ASP A 622 -12.49 23.93 3.44
C ASP A 622 -11.09 23.29 3.38
N SER A 623 -10.84 22.57 2.29
CA SER A 623 -9.59 21.88 2.00
C SER A 623 -8.64 22.94 1.46
N PHE A 624 -7.59 23.20 2.23
CA PHE A 624 -6.50 24.06 1.81
C PHE A 624 -5.89 23.48 0.52
N ASP A 625 -6.22 24.11 -0.60
CA ASP A 625 -5.83 23.68 -1.94
C ASP A 625 -4.31 23.82 -2.08
N TRP A 626 -3.57 22.74 -1.80
CA TRP A 626 -2.11 22.70 -1.74
C TRP A 626 -1.47 22.57 -3.12
N VAL A 627 -2.27 22.30 -4.16
CA VAL A 627 -1.84 22.14 -5.55
C VAL A 627 -1.06 23.37 -6.09
N PRO A 628 -1.47 24.63 -5.84
CA PRO A 628 -0.71 25.81 -6.25
C PRO A 628 0.65 25.93 -5.53
N ILE A 629 0.73 25.48 -4.27
CA ILE A 629 1.96 25.48 -3.48
C ILE A 629 2.90 24.39 -3.98
N ALA A 630 2.40 23.21 -4.34
CA ALA A 630 3.19 22.15 -4.94
C ALA A 630 3.70 22.52 -6.34
N ILE A 631 2.87 23.16 -7.17
CA ILE A 631 3.30 23.69 -8.48
C ILE A 631 4.33 24.80 -8.29
N GLY A 632 4.11 25.72 -7.33
CA GLY A 632 5.07 26.78 -6.99
C GLY A 632 6.39 26.23 -6.47
N GLY A 633 6.34 25.21 -5.62
CA GLY A 633 7.49 24.49 -5.10
C GLY A 633 8.26 23.74 -6.19
N ALA A 634 7.57 23.06 -7.11
CA ALA A 634 8.17 22.39 -8.25
C ALA A 634 8.81 23.38 -9.23
N ALA A 635 8.16 24.51 -9.51
CA ALA A 635 8.71 25.57 -10.36
C ALA A 635 9.96 26.20 -9.72
N LEU A 636 9.92 26.48 -8.41
CA LEU A 636 11.08 26.97 -7.66
C LEU A 636 12.22 25.95 -7.69
N LEU A 637 11.92 24.66 -7.54
CA LEU A 637 12.89 23.58 -7.63
C LEU A 637 13.57 23.54 -8.99
N VAL A 638 12.81 23.63 -10.08
CA VAL A 638 13.33 23.69 -11.45
C VAL A 638 14.21 24.91 -11.65
N ILE A 639 13.80 26.08 -11.14
CA ILE A 639 14.60 27.31 -11.20
C ILE A 639 15.91 27.14 -10.43
N VAL A 640 15.87 26.59 -9.21
CA VAL A 640 17.08 26.32 -8.41
C VAL A 640 18.00 25.32 -9.13
N LEU A 641 17.44 24.31 -9.80
CA LEU A 641 18.18 23.29 -10.55
C LEU A 641 18.83 23.86 -11.82
N LEU A 642 18.16 24.79 -12.50
CA LEU A 642 18.70 25.54 -13.64
C LEU A 642 19.77 26.56 -13.22
N LEU A 643 19.66 27.14 -12.02
CA LEU A 643 20.63 28.10 -11.48
C LEU A 643 21.84 27.44 -10.81
N THR A 644 21.79 26.14 -10.50
CA THR A 644 22.88 25.45 -9.81
C THR A 644 24.21 25.45 -10.58
N PRO A 645 24.24 25.21 -11.91
CA PRO A 645 25.47 25.32 -12.71
C PRO A 645 26.07 26.73 -12.65
N ALA A 646 25.24 27.77 -12.74
CA ALA A 646 25.67 29.17 -12.66
C ALA A 646 26.24 29.51 -11.28
N ALA A 647 25.58 29.08 -10.20
CA ALA A 647 26.05 29.30 -8.83
C ALA A 647 27.39 28.58 -8.56
N ILE A 648 27.56 27.34 -9.04
CA ILE A 648 28.82 26.60 -8.95
C ILE A 648 29.92 27.31 -9.76
N ARG A 649 29.61 27.82 -10.96
CA ARG A 649 30.55 28.59 -11.79
C ARG A 649 30.98 29.89 -11.14
N ILE A 650 30.06 30.66 -10.56
CA ILE A 650 30.35 31.91 -9.83
C ILE A 650 31.22 31.63 -8.61
N ARG A 651 30.90 30.59 -7.83
CA ARG A 651 31.68 30.21 -6.64
C ARG A 651 33.08 29.74 -7.01
N THR A 652 33.23 28.86 -7.99
CA THR A 652 34.55 28.36 -8.45
C THR A 652 35.42 29.51 -8.94
N ARG A 653 34.84 30.44 -9.72
CA ARG A 653 35.48 31.68 -10.16
C ARG A 653 35.92 32.57 -9.00
N LEU A 654 35.06 32.82 -8.01
CA LEU A 654 35.39 33.64 -6.83
C LEU A 654 36.52 33.02 -5.99
N VAL A 655 36.52 31.70 -5.83
CA VAL A 655 37.59 30.99 -5.09
C VAL A 655 38.91 31.05 -5.86
N ARG A 656 38.90 30.75 -7.16
CA ARG A 656 40.12 30.75 -7.99
C ARG A 656 40.73 32.13 -8.14
N THR A 657 39.91 33.16 -8.38
CA THR A 657 40.41 34.55 -8.45
C THR A 657 41.02 35.04 -7.13
N ARG A 658 40.50 34.57 -5.98
CA ARG A 658 41.12 34.84 -4.66
C ARG A 658 42.44 34.08 -4.48
N LEU A 659 42.55 32.85 -5.00
CA LEU A 659 43.77 32.04 -4.92
C LEU A 659 44.90 32.59 -5.79
N VAL A 660 44.59 33.09 -6.99
CA VAL A 660 45.56 33.65 -7.94
C VAL A 660 46.32 34.85 -7.33
N GLY A 661 45.65 35.71 -6.56
CA GLY A 661 46.26 36.91 -5.95
C GLY A 661 46.88 36.73 -4.57
N ARG A 662 46.79 35.55 -3.93
CA ARG A 662 47.20 35.36 -2.52
C ARG A 662 48.02 34.09 -2.21
N SER A 663 48.23 33.20 -3.20
CA SER A 663 48.84 31.88 -2.95
C SER A 663 50.30 31.79 -3.40
N ARG A 664 51.01 30.73 -2.96
CA ARG A 664 52.33 30.35 -3.49
C ARG A 664 52.29 30.19 -5.02
N ALA A 665 53.44 30.34 -5.67
CA ALA A 665 53.55 30.39 -7.13
C ALA A 665 52.90 29.19 -7.86
N VAL A 666 53.01 27.98 -7.31
CA VAL A 666 52.46 26.76 -7.92
C VAL A 666 50.91 26.71 -7.88
N PRO A 667 50.22 26.84 -6.72
CA PRO A 667 48.75 26.93 -6.70
C PRO A 667 48.18 28.10 -7.50
N SER A 668 48.89 29.23 -7.57
CA SER A 668 48.46 30.39 -8.35
C SER A 668 48.48 30.11 -9.85
N ALA A 669 49.52 29.43 -10.34
CA ALA A 669 49.64 29.02 -11.75
C ALA A 669 48.51 28.09 -12.19
N HIS A 670 48.25 27.02 -11.44
CA HIS A 670 47.14 26.09 -11.72
C HIS A 670 45.78 26.79 -11.68
N ALA A 671 45.53 27.63 -10.68
CA ALA A 671 44.26 28.35 -10.57
C ALA A 671 44.04 29.36 -11.71
N ALA A 672 45.11 30.00 -12.21
CA ALA A 672 45.04 30.92 -13.34
C ALA A 672 44.83 30.17 -14.66
N TRP A 673 45.51 29.03 -14.85
CA TRP A 673 45.37 28.19 -16.03
C TRP A 673 43.98 27.55 -16.13
N ASP A 674 43.46 26.99 -15.04
CA ASP A 674 42.11 26.42 -14.98
C ASP A 674 41.02 27.47 -15.30
N GLU A 675 41.15 28.68 -14.75
CA GLU A 675 40.18 29.75 -15.01
C GLU A 675 40.22 30.21 -16.48
N LEU A 676 41.41 30.20 -17.10
CA LEU A 676 41.57 30.48 -18.52
C LEU A 676 40.94 29.39 -19.39
N LEU A 677 41.15 28.12 -19.06
CA LEU A 677 40.54 26.97 -19.76
C LEU A 677 39.02 26.97 -19.65
N ASP A 678 38.48 27.21 -18.46
CA ASP A 678 37.03 27.28 -18.29
C ASP A 678 36.45 28.48 -19.03
N THR A 679 37.13 29.64 -19.02
CA THR A 679 36.69 30.82 -19.79
C THR A 679 36.73 30.55 -21.30
N ALA A 680 37.74 29.86 -21.80
CA ALA A 680 37.81 29.46 -23.21
C ALA A 680 36.69 28.46 -23.56
N THR A 681 36.44 27.48 -22.68
CA THR A 681 35.39 26.47 -22.85
C THR A 681 33.99 27.09 -22.85
N ASP A 682 33.73 28.03 -21.93
CA ASP A 682 32.47 28.79 -21.86
C ASP A 682 32.20 29.56 -23.16
N LEU A 683 33.25 29.97 -23.88
CA LEU A 683 33.17 30.68 -25.15
C LEU A 683 33.24 29.75 -26.38
N GLY A 684 33.17 28.43 -26.18
CA GLY A 684 33.21 27.42 -27.25
C GLY A 684 34.61 27.12 -27.79
N LEU A 685 35.67 27.69 -27.21
CA LEU A 685 37.06 27.48 -27.58
C LEU A 685 37.63 26.29 -26.79
N THR A 686 37.21 25.08 -27.16
CA THR A 686 37.61 23.84 -26.44
C THR A 686 39.07 23.46 -26.67
N SER A 687 39.78 23.06 -25.60
CA SER A 687 41.13 22.49 -25.70
C SER A 687 41.07 21.12 -26.37
N ARG A 688 41.97 20.83 -27.30
CA ARG A 688 42.12 19.46 -27.80
C ARG A 688 43.00 18.67 -26.80
N GLN A 689 42.79 17.35 -26.70
CA GLN A 689 43.49 16.51 -25.71
C GLN A 689 44.99 16.33 -26.01
N ASP A 690 45.44 16.70 -27.20
CA ASP A 690 46.82 16.64 -27.70
C ASP A 690 47.59 17.98 -27.55
N GLU A 691 46.95 19.02 -27.02
CA GLU A 691 47.56 20.35 -26.92
C GLU A 691 48.27 20.58 -25.59
N THR A 692 49.57 20.92 -25.65
CA THR A 692 50.30 21.44 -24.48
C THR A 692 49.81 22.85 -24.11
N PRO A 693 50.01 23.31 -22.85
CA PRO A 693 49.65 24.67 -22.46
C PRO A 693 50.20 25.76 -23.40
N ARG A 694 51.43 25.60 -23.87
CA ARG A 694 52.05 26.49 -24.87
C ARG A 694 51.45 26.37 -26.27
N MET A 695 51.01 25.18 -26.71
CA MET A 695 50.30 25.01 -27.98
C MET A 695 48.93 25.68 -27.93
N LEU A 696 48.17 25.47 -26.84
CA LEU A 696 46.88 26.12 -26.64
C LEU A 696 47.03 27.64 -26.55
N ALA A 697 48.01 28.15 -25.80
CA ALA A 697 48.28 29.59 -25.72
C ALA A 697 48.63 30.20 -27.08
N ARG A 698 49.43 29.51 -27.91
CA ARG A 698 49.75 29.95 -29.28
C ARG A 698 48.55 29.88 -30.22
N ARG A 699 47.66 28.91 -30.02
CA ARG A 699 46.43 28.79 -30.81
C ARG A 699 45.45 29.88 -30.43
N LEU A 700 45.19 30.07 -29.14
CA LEU A 700 44.39 31.17 -28.61
C LEU A 700 44.94 32.52 -29.11
N ALA A 701 46.25 32.74 -29.01
CA ALA A 701 46.93 33.94 -29.53
C ALA A 701 46.68 34.20 -31.04
N ARG A 702 46.53 33.14 -31.84
CA ARG A 702 46.27 33.21 -33.29
C ARG A 702 44.78 33.35 -33.63
N ASP A 703 43.92 32.59 -32.95
CA ASP A 703 42.51 32.43 -33.30
C ASP A 703 41.61 33.51 -32.68
N ALA A 704 41.97 34.09 -31.53
CA ALA A 704 41.09 35.02 -30.79
C ALA A 704 41.44 36.52 -30.97
N MET A 705 42.20 36.87 -32.03
CA MET A 705 42.68 38.23 -32.32
C MET A 705 43.08 39.05 -31.08
N PHE A 706 43.92 38.45 -30.24
CA PHE A 706 44.45 39.15 -29.06
C PHE A 706 45.27 40.36 -29.51
N ASP A 707 45.12 41.49 -28.80
CA ASP A 707 46.11 42.57 -28.86
C ASP A 707 47.48 42.05 -28.36
N ALA A 708 48.58 42.69 -28.77
CA ALA A 708 49.93 42.23 -28.45
C ALA A 708 50.14 42.03 -26.93
N GLU A 709 49.46 42.85 -26.12
CA GLU A 709 49.47 42.77 -24.66
C GLU A 709 48.74 41.52 -24.12
N SER A 710 47.55 41.20 -24.62
CA SER A 710 46.80 40.02 -24.17
C SER A 710 47.42 38.71 -24.67
N ALA A 711 48.09 38.71 -25.83
CA ALA A 711 48.85 37.57 -26.31
C ALA A 711 50.05 37.25 -25.40
N VAL A 712 50.71 38.29 -24.87
CA VAL A 712 51.74 38.16 -23.84
C VAL A 712 51.13 37.61 -22.54
N ALA A 713 49.99 38.14 -22.11
CA ALA A 713 49.31 37.68 -20.90
C ALA A 713 48.93 36.19 -20.94
N VAL A 714 48.36 35.70 -22.03
CA VAL A 714 48.02 34.27 -22.20
C VAL A 714 49.29 33.39 -22.20
N ARG A 715 50.35 33.86 -22.85
CA ARG A 715 51.65 33.18 -22.87
C ARG A 715 52.27 33.11 -21.48
N ASP A 716 52.15 34.17 -20.68
CA ASP A 716 52.73 34.24 -19.34
C ASP A 716 52.03 33.26 -18.38
N ILE A 717 50.71 33.11 -18.47
CA ILE A 717 49.94 32.11 -17.71
C ILE A 717 50.34 30.68 -18.13
N ALA A 718 50.48 30.42 -19.44
CA ALA A 718 50.92 29.11 -19.93
C ALA A 718 52.34 28.75 -19.49
N LEU A 719 53.25 29.71 -19.50
CA LEU A 719 54.62 29.52 -19.01
C LEU A 719 54.67 29.32 -17.49
N ALA A 720 53.78 29.98 -16.73
CA ALA A 720 53.65 29.75 -15.30
C ALA A 720 53.15 28.33 -15.01
N GLU A 721 52.17 27.85 -15.76
CA GLU A 721 51.65 26.48 -15.65
C GLU A 721 52.71 25.43 -16.01
N GLU A 722 53.46 25.63 -17.09
CA GLU A 722 54.55 24.71 -17.47
C GLU A 722 55.65 24.67 -16.41
N ARG A 723 56.00 25.81 -15.80
CA ARG A 723 56.97 25.85 -14.70
C ARG A 723 56.41 25.17 -13.45
N ALA A 724 55.14 25.36 -13.13
CA ALA A 724 54.50 24.71 -11.99
C ALA A 724 54.46 23.17 -12.16
N ARG A 725 54.30 22.67 -13.38
CA ARG A 725 54.26 21.23 -13.68
C ARG A 725 55.63 20.57 -13.82
N TYR A 726 56.61 21.28 -14.37
CA TYR A 726 57.86 20.65 -14.85
C TYR A 726 59.15 21.22 -14.26
N ALA A 727 59.11 22.33 -13.52
CA ALA A 727 60.32 22.87 -12.90
C ALA A 727 60.62 22.20 -11.53
N PRO A 728 61.89 22.06 -11.14
CA PRO A 728 62.26 21.67 -9.79
C PRO A 728 61.65 22.63 -8.75
N GLU A 729 61.18 22.08 -7.62
CA GLU A 729 60.41 22.81 -6.59
C GLU A 729 61.14 24.06 -6.06
N SER A 730 62.48 24.04 -6.03
CA SER A 730 63.34 25.17 -5.65
C SER A 730 63.30 26.37 -6.62
N ILE A 731 63.05 26.12 -7.91
CA ILE A 731 62.92 27.16 -8.95
C ILE A 731 61.47 27.63 -9.06
N ALA A 732 60.50 26.75 -8.82
CA ALA A 732 59.07 27.09 -8.86
C ALA A 732 58.67 28.04 -7.72
N LEU A 733 59.34 27.98 -6.56
CA LEU A 733 59.04 28.80 -5.38
C LEU A 733 59.73 30.18 -5.37
N SER A 734 60.75 30.44 -6.19
CA SER A 734 61.62 31.62 -6.09
C SER A 734 61.13 32.87 -6.85
N ARG A 735 60.09 32.76 -7.69
CA ARG A 735 59.44 33.89 -8.37
C ARG A 735 57.93 33.88 -8.13
N SER A 736 57.45 34.63 -7.16
CA SER A 736 56.02 34.94 -7.03
C SER A 736 55.65 36.01 -8.07
N VAL A 737 55.25 35.59 -9.27
CA VAL A 737 54.66 36.49 -10.27
C VAL A 737 53.16 36.60 -9.97
N ASP A 738 52.66 37.83 -9.82
CA ASP A 738 51.21 38.04 -9.71
C ASP A 738 50.56 37.76 -11.07
N LEU A 739 49.80 36.66 -11.15
CA LEU A 739 49.09 36.23 -12.35
C LEU A 739 47.69 36.85 -12.47
N ALA A 740 47.25 37.66 -11.50
CA ALA A 740 45.94 38.30 -11.54
C ALA A 740 45.81 39.37 -12.64
N PRO A 741 46.80 40.24 -12.93
CA PRO A 741 46.75 41.15 -14.07
C PRO A 741 46.75 40.41 -15.43
N PRO A 742 47.65 39.43 -15.70
CA PRO A 742 47.59 38.64 -16.92
C PRO A 742 46.26 37.91 -17.12
N LEU A 743 45.72 37.28 -16.06
CA LEU A 743 44.44 36.57 -16.13
C LEU A 743 43.27 37.52 -16.45
N ARG A 744 43.24 38.72 -15.87
CA ARG A 744 42.22 39.74 -16.19
C ARG A 744 42.33 40.20 -17.65
N SER A 745 43.55 40.41 -18.15
CA SER A 745 43.77 40.83 -19.54
C SER A 745 43.33 39.76 -20.54
N ALA A 746 43.78 38.52 -20.34
CA ALA A 746 43.40 37.36 -21.15
C ALA A 746 41.87 37.17 -21.22
N ARG A 747 41.18 37.25 -20.08
CA ARG A 747 39.72 37.11 -20.02
C ARG A 747 38.96 38.23 -20.70
N ARG A 748 39.41 39.48 -20.55
CA ARG A 748 38.78 40.63 -21.21
C ARG A 748 38.90 40.51 -22.72
N ALA A 749 40.05 40.04 -23.22
CA ALA A 749 40.23 39.85 -24.65
C ALA A 749 39.41 38.66 -25.19
N LEU A 750 39.36 37.53 -24.48
CA LEU A 750 38.45 36.42 -24.81
C LEU A 750 36.98 36.87 -24.83
N GLY A 751 36.56 37.62 -23.81
CA GLY A 751 35.21 38.17 -23.73
C GLY A 751 34.89 39.14 -24.88
N ARG A 752 35.84 39.99 -25.30
CA ARG A 752 35.66 40.95 -26.41
C ARG A 752 35.31 40.26 -27.73
N HIS A 753 35.79 39.04 -27.97
CA HIS A 753 35.59 38.29 -29.21
C HIS A 753 34.30 37.44 -29.25
N ALA A 754 33.68 37.20 -28.08
CA ALA A 754 32.45 36.43 -27.99
C ALA A 754 31.24 37.25 -28.44
N GLY A 755 30.36 36.64 -29.25
CA GLY A 755 29.09 37.25 -29.67
C GLY A 755 28.13 37.44 -28.47
N ARG A 756 27.13 38.32 -28.61
CA ARG A 756 26.17 38.62 -27.51
C ARG A 756 25.47 37.35 -26.98
N GLN A 757 25.22 36.37 -27.84
CA GLN A 757 24.64 35.06 -27.48
C GLN A 757 25.62 34.10 -26.81
N GLN A 758 26.93 34.28 -26.96
CA GLN A 758 27.96 33.46 -26.29
C GLN A 758 28.38 34.04 -24.93
N ARG A 759 28.01 35.29 -24.66
CA ARG A 759 28.26 35.99 -23.37
C ARG A 759 27.10 35.85 -22.39
N LEU A 760 25.89 35.58 -22.89
CA LEU A 760 24.67 35.29 -22.14
C LEU A 760 24.60 33.79 -21.90
#